data_AF-A0A7S0F7P2-F1
#
_entry.id   AF-A0A7S0F7P2-F1
#
_cell.length_a   1.000
_cell.length_b   1.000
_cell.length_c   1.000
_cell.angle_alpha   90.00
_cell.angle_beta   90.00
_cell.angle_gamma   90.00
#
_symmetry.space_group_name_H-M   'P 1'
#
loop_
_entity.id
_entity.type
_entity.pdbx_description
1 polymer ?
#
loop_
_entity_poly.entity_id
_entity_poly.type
_entity_poly.pdbx_seq_one_letter_code
_entity_poly.pdbx_strand_id
1 'polypeptide(L)'
;MKYSLAALSILGSLESAKAFSTVGSSSQHVGTPLKSTEQQYEGDVDGSYSSAGYYQNFGYEDAENQSYMYDLSNEQMGDFFPYEDASEAQYTQQQELPPIPFGATKLEELGPNEFETYDAVTGAYQGPKSPRFSFGNIFANRESKESSSTALRMTSITDIEIDAPSKEPTIGDGSTITERMFAKIPTENQAGGAGASTTLDAFMRAEKNWERLKEFQSFQYDKKLLRWTQDTQGPPPQFVSTDGAFGNQKCWQKLRDSAGFRELDYDVVVCGGTLGIFYAMYLQLKGHRVCVIEAGKLRGREQEWNISMDELEELKSLNVITQEDIDAVITTEFPACRSGFKNSEVTPLEGGYFENGETGYECLTPDVLNLGITPSLLIERVSQRFKFIGGTIKEETRMSGVCVSDLVGSAIDLGEENEPITAKLVLDCMGNASPISRQQRYGQKADGICCVVGSCAGGYDKESNLYGDIIYTNQPIITKEGKGSNQYFWEAFPVGIGRGGNEPGTSDVKTTYMFTYMDADENRPSLLDLFEDYWNLLPTYQPSIENPETDLDIRRILFAFFPTYRDSPLKPEFSRVLAVGDASGIQSPLSFGGFGALTRHLDRIGGAISEALENDLLHKDDLGLINDYQPNLSAAWMFQKAMSVKMGENVDPKFVNRLLATNFEVMDDMGPKTMRPFLQDVVRFDGLVGSLAGSFLADPTFMPQIVATVGLPELVKWLGHVGNMGLYSILDKAAAPFIETYVESSFMIDPRQKFKWKRTLESWKYGSGGDYKFPPEDEAEEIFTE
;
A
#
# COMPACT_ATOMS: atom_id res chain seq x y z
N MET A 1 28.57 33.02 2.59
CA MET A 1 29.08 33.23 3.97
C MET A 1 28.12 34.06 4.83
N LYS A 2 28.24 35.39 5.00
CA LYS A 2 27.42 36.13 6.00
C LYS A 2 25.89 35.95 5.84
N TYR A 3 25.38 35.95 4.61
CA TYR A 3 23.95 35.68 4.35
C TYR A 3 23.56 34.20 4.56
N SER A 4 24.44 33.26 4.20
CA SER A 4 24.25 31.81 4.40
C SER A 4 24.10 31.44 5.88
N LEU A 5 24.93 32.05 6.75
CA LEU A 5 24.87 31.84 8.21
C LEU A 5 23.57 32.41 8.83
N ALA A 6 23.06 33.52 8.28
CA ALA A 6 21.78 34.08 8.72
C ALA A 6 20.62 33.15 8.37
N ALA A 7 20.59 32.60 7.15
CA ALA A 7 19.58 31.63 6.72
C ALA A 7 19.58 30.37 7.62
N LEU A 8 20.77 29.81 7.92
CA LEU A 8 20.89 28.66 8.83
C LEU A 8 20.39 28.96 10.25
N SER A 9 20.63 30.16 10.79
CA SER A 9 20.09 30.54 12.11
C SER A 9 18.56 30.73 12.14
N ILE A 10 17.96 31.09 11.01
CA ILE A 10 16.50 31.19 10.85
C ILE A 10 15.87 29.79 10.69
N LEU A 11 16.54 28.87 9.99
CA LEU A 11 16.07 27.48 9.86
C LEU A 11 16.15 26.71 11.20
N GLY A 12 17.25 26.82 11.95
CA GLY A 12 17.37 26.18 13.27
C GLY A 12 16.39 26.73 14.33
N SER A 13 15.90 27.96 14.16
CA SER A 13 14.82 28.50 15.00
C SER A 13 13.41 28.07 14.55
N LEU A 14 13.23 27.61 13.31
CA LEU A 14 12.01 26.92 12.86
C LEU A 14 11.97 25.45 13.33
N GLU A 15 13.12 24.75 13.37
CA GLU A 15 13.19 23.43 14.04
C GLU A 15 12.85 23.55 15.54
N SER A 16 13.33 24.61 16.20
CA SER A 16 12.97 24.92 17.59
C SER A 16 11.46 25.18 17.77
N ALA A 17 10.75 25.62 16.73
CA ALA A 17 9.29 25.80 16.75
C ALA A 17 8.52 24.47 16.61
N LYS A 18 9.02 23.50 15.83
CA LYS A 18 8.47 22.12 15.78
C LYS A 18 8.47 21.47 17.18
N ALA A 19 9.45 21.78 18.02
CA ALA A 19 9.53 21.27 19.40
C ALA A 19 8.51 21.92 20.37
N PHE A 20 7.96 23.09 20.05
CA PHE A 20 7.00 23.80 20.91
C PHE A 20 5.53 23.52 20.57
N SER A 21 5.22 22.99 19.39
CA SER A 21 3.84 22.60 19.01
C SER A 21 3.38 21.27 19.61
N THR A 22 4.26 20.53 20.29
CA THR A 22 3.99 19.18 20.84
C THR A 22 3.73 19.15 22.35
N VAL A 23 3.66 20.29 23.04
CA VAL A 23 3.35 20.37 24.48
C VAL A 23 2.16 21.33 24.71
N GLY A 24 0.95 20.78 24.74
CA GLY A 24 -0.29 21.57 24.55
C GLY A 24 -1.46 21.29 25.49
N SER A 25 -1.31 20.57 26.61
CA SER A 25 -2.43 20.31 27.53
C SER A 25 -2.01 20.13 29.01
N SER A 26 -1.86 21.25 29.72
CA SER A 26 -1.85 21.28 31.19
C SER A 26 -2.68 22.46 31.69
N SER A 27 -3.91 22.19 32.14
CA SER A 27 -4.86 23.21 32.60
C SER A 27 -4.43 23.81 33.94
N GLN A 28 -4.31 25.15 33.99
CA GLN A 28 -4.06 25.86 35.24
C GLN A 28 -5.33 25.94 36.10
N HIS A 29 -5.23 25.56 37.36
CA HIS A 29 -6.15 25.98 38.43
C HIS A 29 -5.36 26.62 39.57
N VAL A 30 -5.96 27.60 40.24
CA VAL A 30 -5.26 28.60 41.06
C VAL A 30 -5.91 28.73 42.44
N GLY A 31 -5.08 28.74 43.48
CA GLY A 31 -5.47 28.91 44.89
C GLY A 31 -5.71 27.58 45.63
N THR A 32 -5.36 27.43 46.90
CA THR A 32 -4.72 28.37 47.85
C THR A 32 -3.95 27.56 48.92
N PRO A 33 -2.96 28.13 49.63
CA PRO A 33 -2.02 27.34 50.43
C PRO A 33 -2.53 27.00 51.84
N LEU A 34 -2.17 25.81 52.34
CA LEU A 34 -2.22 25.44 53.75
C LEU A 34 -0.84 25.01 54.27
N LYS A 35 -0.69 25.03 55.60
CA LYS A 35 0.62 25.15 56.26
C LYS A 35 1.29 23.81 56.57
N SER A 36 2.61 23.91 56.68
CA SER A 36 3.51 22.97 57.37
C SER A 36 3.00 22.49 58.74
N THR A 37 3.30 21.25 59.08
CA THR A 37 3.75 20.89 60.42
C THR A 37 4.81 19.80 60.32
N GLU A 38 5.90 19.96 61.07
CA GLU A 38 6.95 18.93 61.18
C GLU A 38 6.51 17.83 62.14
N GLN A 39 7.04 16.62 61.97
CA GLN A 39 7.59 15.88 63.11
C GLN A 39 8.69 14.92 62.67
N GLN A 40 9.86 15.04 63.32
CA GLN A 40 10.97 14.11 63.20
C GLN A 40 10.69 12.83 64.00
N TYR A 41 11.36 11.73 63.66
CA TYR A 41 12.13 10.98 64.65
C TYR A 41 13.34 10.28 64.00
N GLU A 42 14.42 10.14 64.75
CA GLU A 42 15.71 9.60 64.30
C GLU A 42 15.77 8.06 64.49
N GLY A 43 16.63 7.36 63.74
CA GLY A 43 16.60 5.88 63.63
C GLY A 43 17.87 5.23 63.06
N ASP A 44 19.01 5.65 63.60
CA ASP A 44 20.42 5.40 63.27
C ASP A 44 20.91 3.97 62.84
N VAL A 45 21.86 3.98 61.88
CA VAL A 45 22.98 3.05 61.52
C VAL A 45 22.86 1.52 61.27
N ASP A 46 23.54 1.14 60.17
CA ASP A 46 24.38 -0.06 59.92
C ASP A 46 23.83 -1.50 59.83
N GLY A 47 24.40 -2.26 58.87
CA GLY A 47 24.16 -3.70 58.69
C GLY A 47 24.50 -4.20 57.28
N SER A 48 25.60 -4.93 57.11
CA SER A 48 26.08 -5.41 55.79
C SER A 48 26.28 -6.94 55.73
N TYR A 49 26.36 -7.45 54.49
CA TYR A 49 26.74 -8.81 54.07
C TYR A 49 25.76 -10.00 54.25
N SER A 50 25.17 -10.39 53.10
CA SER A 50 25.12 -11.75 52.51
C SER A 50 24.90 -13.01 53.38
N SER A 51 24.04 -13.92 52.92
CA SER A 51 24.49 -15.12 52.15
C SER A 51 23.33 -16.07 51.77
N ALA A 52 23.63 -17.00 50.84
CA ALA A 52 22.99 -18.30 50.56
C ALA A 52 21.46 -18.49 50.81
N GLY A 53 20.71 -18.77 49.74
CA GLY A 53 19.31 -19.22 49.81
C GLY A 53 19.15 -20.74 49.94
N TYR A 54 17.89 -21.19 50.00
CA TYR A 54 17.48 -22.59 49.83
C TYR A 54 16.14 -22.67 49.10
N TYR A 55 15.94 -23.72 48.30
CA TYR A 55 14.64 -24.07 47.72
C TYR A 55 13.66 -24.53 48.80
N GLN A 56 12.39 -24.11 48.71
CA GLN A 56 11.28 -25.01 49.05
C GLN A 56 9.99 -24.63 48.31
N ASN A 57 9.28 -25.66 47.84
CA ASN A 57 8.05 -25.51 47.06
C ASN A 57 6.85 -25.19 47.97
N PHE A 58 5.99 -24.30 47.49
CA PHE A 58 4.54 -24.45 47.63
C PHE A 58 3.92 -24.32 46.23
N GLY A 59 2.95 -25.18 45.91
CA GLY A 59 2.43 -25.32 44.56
C GLY A 59 1.08 -24.65 44.35
N TYR A 60 0.84 -24.27 43.08
CA TYR A 60 -0.45 -24.20 42.37
C TYR A 60 -1.70 -23.75 43.14
N GLU A 61 -2.29 -22.65 42.68
CA GLU A 61 -3.51 -22.71 41.84
C GLU A 61 -3.52 -21.51 40.85
N ASP A 62 -4.38 -21.56 39.84
CA ASP A 62 -4.66 -20.52 38.82
C ASP A 62 -3.48 -19.97 37.97
N ALA A 63 -2.92 -20.82 37.08
CA ALA A 63 -2.04 -20.37 35.98
C ALA A 63 -2.10 -21.21 34.68
N GLU A 64 -3.19 -21.91 34.38
CA GLU A 64 -3.34 -22.70 33.14
C GLU A 64 -4.44 -22.13 32.22
N ASN A 65 -4.08 -21.19 31.32
CA ASN A 65 -4.92 -20.88 30.16
C ASN A 65 -4.20 -20.13 29.01
N GLN A 66 -3.03 -20.62 28.53
CA GLN A 66 -2.46 -20.23 27.22
C GLN A 66 -1.29 -21.11 26.72
N SER A 67 -1.54 -22.39 26.41
CA SER A 67 -0.71 -23.18 25.46
C SER A 67 -1.42 -24.49 25.06
N TYR A 68 -1.17 -25.00 23.83
CA TYR A 68 -1.52 -26.36 23.34
C TYR A 68 -3.05 -26.69 23.24
N MET A 69 -3.57 -27.68 22.49
CA MET A 69 -3.38 -28.18 21.09
C MET A 69 -4.80 -28.51 20.51
N TYR A 70 -5.09 -29.08 19.32
CA TYR A 70 -4.40 -29.49 18.08
C TYR A 70 -5.45 -29.73 16.96
N ASP A 71 -5.01 -29.92 15.71
CA ASP A 71 -5.46 -31.02 14.79
C ASP A 71 -4.48 -31.06 13.59
N LEU A 72 -3.94 -32.18 13.08
CA LEU A 72 -4.31 -33.61 13.02
C LEU A 72 -5.47 -33.97 12.07
N SER A 73 -5.11 -34.23 10.80
CA SER A 73 -5.86 -35.13 9.91
C SER A 73 -4.88 -36.07 9.20
N ASN A 74 -4.77 -37.32 9.67
CA ASN A 74 -4.01 -38.36 8.97
C ASN A 74 -4.41 -39.77 9.43
N GLU A 75 -5.48 -40.34 8.86
CA GLU A 75 -5.80 -41.77 9.00
C GLU A 75 -6.28 -42.41 7.69
N GLN A 76 -5.58 -43.49 7.31
CA GLN A 76 -6.09 -44.70 6.66
C GLN A 76 -6.77 -44.58 5.27
N MET A 77 -5.94 -44.70 4.22
CA MET A 77 -6.01 -45.90 3.37
C MET A 77 -4.63 -46.55 3.31
N GLY A 78 -4.58 -47.88 3.16
CA GLY A 78 -3.34 -48.67 3.17
C GLY A 78 -3.18 -49.57 1.95
N ASP A 79 -1.97 -50.13 1.83
CA ASP A 79 -1.54 -51.20 0.92
C ASP A 79 -1.71 -50.97 -0.59
N PHE A 80 -0.59 -50.75 -1.30
CA PHE A 80 0.12 -51.84 -2.00
C PHE A 80 1.57 -51.44 -2.42
N PHE A 81 2.41 -52.46 -2.63
CA PHE A 81 3.87 -52.46 -2.90
C PHE A 81 4.27 -52.06 -4.35
N PRO A 82 5.58 -51.91 -4.71
CA PRO A 82 6.82 -51.66 -3.93
C PRO A 82 7.78 -50.57 -4.53
N TYR A 83 8.95 -50.41 -3.90
CA TYR A 83 10.21 -49.85 -4.45
C TYR A 83 10.64 -50.46 -5.81
N GLU A 84 11.42 -49.69 -6.59
CA GLU A 84 12.50 -50.23 -7.44
C GLU A 84 13.66 -49.20 -7.58
N ASP A 85 14.92 -49.67 -7.56
CA ASP A 85 16.15 -48.86 -7.63
C ASP A 85 16.74 -48.78 -9.05
N ALA A 86 17.07 -47.58 -9.53
CA ALA A 86 18.04 -47.35 -10.61
C ALA A 86 18.42 -45.85 -10.73
N SER A 87 19.64 -45.44 -11.06
CA SER A 87 20.96 -46.13 -11.06
C SER A 87 22.07 -45.08 -11.24
N GLU A 88 23.31 -45.36 -10.83
CA GLU A 88 24.44 -44.44 -10.96
C GLU A 88 24.83 -44.11 -12.42
N ALA A 89 25.32 -42.89 -12.65
CA ALA A 89 26.20 -42.56 -13.76
C ALA A 89 27.25 -41.52 -13.32
N GLN A 90 28.54 -41.89 -13.34
CA GLN A 90 29.67 -41.02 -12.97
C GLN A 90 30.41 -40.46 -14.20
N TYR A 91 31.36 -39.56 -13.92
CA TYR A 91 32.30 -38.88 -14.83
C TYR A 91 31.69 -37.72 -15.65
N THR A 92 32.41 -36.60 -15.87
CA THR A 92 33.89 -36.43 -15.88
C THR A 92 34.35 -35.16 -15.14
N GLN A 93 35.61 -35.14 -14.70
CA GLN A 93 36.29 -33.98 -14.07
C GLN A 93 36.80 -32.93 -15.08
N GLN A 94 37.33 -31.83 -14.52
CA GLN A 94 38.06 -30.71 -15.13
C GLN A 94 37.17 -29.56 -15.64
N GLN A 95 37.54 -28.28 -15.49
CA GLN A 95 38.88 -27.75 -15.18
C GLN A 95 38.80 -26.49 -14.28
N GLU A 96 39.75 -26.32 -13.36
CA GLU A 96 39.88 -25.10 -12.54
C GLU A 96 40.54 -23.96 -13.34
N LEU A 97 40.13 -22.71 -13.10
CA LEU A 97 40.83 -21.51 -13.58
C LEU A 97 41.00 -20.49 -12.44
N PRO A 98 42.12 -19.74 -12.38
CA PRO A 98 42.51 -18.95 -11.22
C PRO A 98 41.83 -17.56 -11.15
N PRO A 99 41.77 -16.93 -9.97
CA PRO A 99 41.24 -15.57 -9.81
C PRO A 99 42.19 -14.52 -10.39
N ILE A 100 41.61 -13.45 -10.95
CA ILE A 100 42.31 -12.25 -11.44
C ILE A 100 41.78 -11.04 -10.64
N PRO A 101 42.65 -10.14 -10.13
CA PRO A 101 42.28 -9.19 -9.07
C PRO A 101 41.68 -7.87 -9.58
N PHE A 102 41.05 -7.14 -8.66
CA PHE A 102 40.63 -5.74 -8.84
C PHE A 102 41.78 -4.82 -9.26
N GLY A 103 41.51 -3.91 -10.19
CA GLY A 103 42.35 -2.78 -10.54
C GLY A 103 41.52 -1.68 -11.21
N ALA A 104 41.58 -0.46 -10.67
CA ALA A 104 40.75 0.66 -11.13
C ALA A 104 41.55 1.70 -11.93
N THR A 105 41.00 2.12 -13.08
CA THR A 105 41.41 3.36 -13.77
C THR A 105 40.25 3.92 -14.58
N LYS A 106 40.09 5.25 -14.56
CA LYS A 106 39.31 6.00 -15.56
C LYS A 106 40.15 6.14 -16.84
N LEU A 107 39.53 6.21 -18.01
CA LEU A 107 39.41 7.45 -18.80
C LEU A 107 38.74 7.27 -20.17
N GLU A 108 38.21 8.41 -20.63
CA GLU A 108 38.01 8.85 -22.03
C GLU A 108 36.89 8.27 -22.91
N GLU A 109 36.32 9.21 -23.66
CA GLU A 109 35.25 9.09 -24.64
C GLU A 109 35.84 8.66 -25.99
N LEU A 110 35.03 8.00 -26.84
CA LEU A 110 35.17 8.09 -28.31
C LEU A 110 33.93 7.46 -28.97
N GLY A 111 33.12 8.30 -29.62
CA GLY A 111 32.09 7.83 -30.55
C GLY A 111 32.64 7.77 -31.99
N PRO A 112 32.03 6.98 -32.88
CA PRO A 112 32.23 7.10 -34.32
C PRO A 112 31.01 7.73 -35.01
N ASN A 113 31.26 8.56 -36.01
CA ASN A 113 30.25 9.00 -36.98
C ASN A 113 30.81 8.80 -38.40
N GLU A 114 29.91 8.68 -39.38
CA GLU A 114 30.18 8.68 -40.84
C GLU A 114 31.01 7.52 -41.44
N PHE A 115 30.40 6.83 -42.42
CA PHE A 115 31.07 6.37 -43.63
C PHE A 115 30.07 6.46 -44.81
N GLU A 116 30.58 6.72 -46.01
CA GLU A 116 29.78 7.23 -47.13
C GLU A 116 29.10 6.19 -48.05
N THR A 117 28.18 6.74 -48.84
CA THR A 117 27.37 6.22 -49.96
C THR A 117 27.97 5.15 -50.89
N TYR A 118 27.07 4.38 -51.54
CA TYR A 118 27.23 3.92 -52.94
C TYR A 118 25.87 3.78 -53.66
N ASP A 119 25.89 3.68 -54.99
CA ASP A 119 24.79 4.10 -55.88
C ASP A 119 23.71 3.08 -56.28
N ALA A 120 22.53 3.66 -56.50
CA ALA A 120 21.39 3.32 -57.38
C ALA A 120 21.31 1.99 -58.18
N VAL A 121 20.10 1.41 -58.17
CA VAL A 121 19.45 0.79 -59.35
C VAL A 121 18.02 1.33 -59.48
N THR A 122 17.55 1.57 -60.70
CA THR A 122 16.23 2.18 -60.99
C THR A 122 15.15 1.15 -61.35
N GLY A 123 13.90 1.46 -60.98
CA GLY A 123 12.72 0.68 -61.35
C GLY A 123 11.43 1.47 -61.16
N ALA A 124 10.87 2.03 -62.23
CA ALA A 124 9.65 2.82 -62.19
C ALA A 124 8.42 1.98 -62.57
N TYR A 125 7.26 2.25 -61.96
CA TYR A 125 5.97 2.30 -62.67
C TYR A 125 4.96 3.21 -61.94
N GLN A 126 3.76 3.37 -62.52
CA GLN A 126 2.85 4.49 -62.29
C GLN A 126 1.68 4.15 -61.35
N GLY A 127 1.21 5.13 -60.56
CA GLY A 127 -0.15 5.12 -59.99
C GLY A 127 -1.23 5.35 -61.07
N PRO A 128 -2.54 5.36 -60.72
CA PRO A 128 -3.07 6.64 -60.24
C PRO A 128 -4.32 6.63 -59.30
N LYS A 129 -4.47 7.76 -58.59
CA LYS A 129 -5.74 8.45 -58.20
C LYS A 129 -6.71 7.82 -57.19
N SER A 130 -6.83 8.50 -56.07
CA SER A 130 -8.06 8.65 -55.27
C SER A 130 -9.03 9.68 -55.89
N PRO A 131 -10.29 9.74 -55.40
CA PRO A 131 -11.15 10.91 -55.47
C PRO A 131 -11.48 11.47 -54.06
N ARG A 132 -11.24 12.76 -53.83
CA ARG A 132 -11.90 13.52 -52.76
C ARG A 132 -13.29 13.95 -53.23
N PHE A 133 -14.25 14.11 -52.30
CA PHE A 133 -15.48 14.88 -52.55
C PHE A 133 -15.70 15.97 -51.50
N SER A 134 -16.52 16.95 -51.84
CA SER A 134 -16.61 18.26 -51.16
C SER A 134 -17.85 18.39 -50.28
N PHE A 135 -17.71 19.11 -49.18
CA PHE A 135 -18.86 19.74 -48.50
C PHE A 135 -19.52 20.79 -49.39
N GLY A 136 -20.80 21.09 -49.12
CA GLY A 136 -21.56 22.17 -49.77
C GLY A 136 -22.80 22.57 -48.97
N ASN A 137 -22.94 23.86 -48.69
CA ASN A 137 -24.04 24.43 -47.90
C ASN A 137 -25.34 24.62 -48.70
N ILE A 138 -26.50 24.38 -48.08
CA ILE A 138 -27.80 24.96 -48.48
C ILE A 138 -28.54 25.44 -47.21
N PHE A 139 -29.32 26.52 -47.33
CA PHE A 139 -29.96 27.27 -46.24
C PHE A 139 -31.50 27.16 -46.25
N ALA A 140 -32.11 27.28 -45.06
CA ALA A 140 -33.52 27.66 -44.80
C ALA A 140 -34.61 26.62 -45.20
N ASN A 141 -35.88 26.64 -44.70
CA ASN A 141 -36.65 27.73 -44.08
C ASN A 141 -37.92 27.24 -43.32
N ARG A 142 -38.35 28.00 -42.29
CA ARG A 142 -39.75 28.27 -41.83
C ARG A 142 -40.72 27.21 -41.21
N GLU A 143 -41.09 27.53 -39.96
CA GLU A 143 -42.46 27.82 -39.44
C GLU A 143 -43.66 26.89 -39.75
N SER A 144 -44.28 26.34 -38.70
CA SER A 144 -45.58 26.85 -38.18
C SER A 144 -46.01 26.15 -36.87
N LYS A 145 -47.02 26.70 -36.19
CA LYS A 145 -47.60 26.20 -34.92
C LYS A 145 -48.97 25.56 -35.19
N GLU A 146 -49.40 24.63 -34.33
CA GLU A 146 -50.65 24.85 -33.57
C GLU A 146 -50.74 23.97 -32.32
N SER A 147 -51.73 24.26 -31.47
CA SER A 147 -51.88 23.68 -30.13
C SER A 147 -53.18 22.90 -29.97
N SER A 148 -53.17 21.83 -29.19
CA SER A 148 -54.38 21.36 -28.50
C SER A 148 -54.07 21.09 -27.04
N SER A 149 -54.87 21.66 -26.14
CA SER A 149 -54.78 21.38 -24.71
C SER A 149 -55.75 20.26 -24.33
N THR A 150 -55.33 19.38 -23.43
CA THR A 150 -56.22 18.54 -22.63
C THR A 150 -55.59 18.42 -21.24
N ALA A 151 -56.37 18.71 -20.21
CA ALA A 151 -55.87 18.84 -18.84
C ALA A 151 -55.97 17.54 -18.04
N LEU A 152 -55.36 17.55 -16.85
CA LEU A 152 -55.61 16.62 -15.74
C LEU A 152 -55.20 15.15 -15.96
N ARG A 153 -53.96 14.86 -15.58
CA ARG A 153 -53.72 14.11 -14.32
C ARG A 153 -52.31 14.39 -13.79
N MET A 154 -52.22 15.08 -12.66
CA MET A 154 -51.05 14.97 -11.78
C MET A 154 -51.22 13.68 -10.98
N THR A 155 -50.47 12.64 -11.32
CA THR A 155 -50.17 11.55 -10.39
C THR A 155 -48.81 11.86 -9.78
N SER A 156 -48.82 12.24 -8.51
CA SER A 156 -47.61 12.27 -7.70
C SER A 156 -47.04 10.85 -7.62
N ILE A 157 -45.88 10.61 -8.22
CA ILE A 157 -45.06 9.43 -7.92
C ILE A 157 -44.27 9.80 -6.66
N THR A 158 -44.97 9.78 -5.53
CA THR A 158 -44.35 9.66 -4.20
C THR A 158 -44.03 8.21 -3.96
N ASP A 159 -42.91 7.97 -3.28
CA ASP A 159 -42.60 6.71 -2.59
C ASP A 159 -42.60 5.47 -3.50
N ILE A 160 -41.50 5.30 -4.24
CA ILE A 160 -41.01 3.95 -4.52
C ILE A 160 -40.46 3.43 -3.19
N GLU A 161 -41.26 2.63 -2.48
CA GLU A 161 -40.77 1.84 -1.35
C GLU A 161 -39.69 0.89 -1.88
N ILE A 162 -38.44 1.16 -1.53
CA ILE A 162 -37.36 0.17 -1.68
C ILE A 162 -37.62 -0.88 -0.61
N ASP A 163 -38.26 -1.97 -1.03
CA ASP A 163 -38.55 -3.13 -0.19
C ASP A 163 -37.23 -3.61 0.45
N ALA A 164 -37.14 -3.54 1.78
CA ALA A 164 -35.91 -3.91 2.48
C ALA A 164 -35.65 -5.42 2.27
N PRO A 165 -34.41 -5.84 1.92
CA PRO A 165 -34.07 -7.24 1.66
C PRO A 165 -34.06 -8.07 2.95
N SER A 166 -35.26 -8.32 3.47
CA SER A 166 -35.56 -8.94 4.77
C SER A 166 -35.87 -10.43 4.60
N LYS A 167 -35.05 -11.12 3.81
CA LYS A 167 -34.99 -12.58 3.65
C LYS A 167 -33.58 -13.00 3.28
N GLU A 168 -33.04 -13.96 4.03
CA GLU A 168 -31.79 -14.64 3.72
C GLU A 168 -31.92 -15.35 2.35
N PRO A 169 -30.93 -15.22 1.43
CA PRO A 169 -31.01 -15.74 0.07
C PRO A 169 -30.90 -17.27 0.04
N THR A 170 -32.03 -17.94 0.24
CA THR A 170 -32.12 -19.40 0.35
C THR A 170 -32.50 -20.04 -0.98
N ILE A 171 -31.51 -20.62 -1.68
CA ILE A 171 -31.71 -21.46 -2.86
C ILE A 171 -31.28 -22.89 -2.54
N GLY A 172 -32.17 -23.86 -2.76
CA GLY A 172 -31.87 -25.29 -2.80
C GLY A 172 -31.62 -25.95 -1.44
N ASP A 173 -30.48 -25.66 -0.81
CA ASP A 173 -29.92 -26.41 0.33
C ASP A 173 -29.67 -25.58 1.60
N GLY A 174 -29.69 -24.24 1.49
CA GLY A 174 -29.43 -23.31 2.59
C GLY A 174 -28.05 -22.63 2.54
N SER A 175 -27.25 -22.89 1.51
CA SER A 175 -25.99 -22.17 1.25
C SER A 175 -26.21 -20.72 0.80
N THR A 176 -25.21 -19.88 1.06
CA THR A 176 -25.05 -18.55 0.45
C THR A 176 -24.63 -18.64 -1.02
N ILE A 177 -24.75 -17.55 -1.79
CA ILE A 177 -24.18 -17.49 -3.14
C ILE A 177 -22.66 -17.74 -3.07
N THR A 178 -22.00 -17.08 -2.12
CA THR A 178 -20.55 -17.16 -1.90
C THR A 178 -20.04 -18.57 -1.69
N GLU A 179 -20.68 -19.38 -0.86
CA GLU A 179 -20.31 -20.79 -0.65
C GLU A 179 -20.45 -21.61 -1.94
N ARG A 180 -21.53 -21.40 -2.72
CA ARG A 180 -21.71 -22.04 -4.03
C ARG A 180 -20.66 -21.60 -5.05
N MET A 181 -20.20 -20.36 -4.99
CA MET A 181 -19.11 -19.87 -5.86
C MET A 181 -17.76 -20.49 -5.47
N PHE A 182 -17.44 -20.60 -4.19
CA PHE A 182 -16.24 -21.34 -3.73
C PHE A 182 -16.27 -22.82 -4.17
N ALA A 183 -17.45 -23.45 -4.13
CA ALA A 183 -17.63 -24.84 -4.57
C ALA A 183 -17.44 -25.06 -6.09
N LYS A 184 -17.47 -24.01 -6.92
CA LYS A 184 -17.21 -24.07 -8.37
C LYS A 184 -15.71 -24.09 -8.70
N ILE A 185 -14.85 -23.57 -7.82
CA ILE A 185 -13.40 -23.48 -8.06
C ILE A 185 -12.74 -24.86 -7.81
N PRO A 186 -12.10 -25.48 -8.83
CA PRO A 186 -11.37 -26.74 -8.65
C PRO A 186 -10.33 -26.64 -7.52
N THR A 187 -10.27 -27.65 -6.65
CA THR A 187 -9.42 -27.62 -5.44
C THR A 187 -7.94 -27.40 -5.76
N GLU A 188 -7.49 -27.89 -6.92
CA GLU A 188 -6.12 -27.72 -7.44
C GLU A 188 -5.76 -26.26 -7.75
N ASN A 189 -6.75 -25.41 -8.06
CA ASN A 189 -6.56 -23.99 -8.39
C ASN A 189 -6.62 -23.06 -7.16
N GLN A 190 -6.96 -23.59 -5.97
CA GLN A 190 -7.10 -22.79 -4.75
C GLN A 190 -5.75 -22.53 -4.07
N ALA A 191 -4.93 -21.69 -4.70
CA ALA A 191 -3.55 -21.45 -4.29
C ALA A 191 -3.38 -20.96 -2.83
N GLY A 192 -2.32 -21.45 -2.18
CA GLY A 192 -1.83 -20.98 -0.88
C GLY A 192 -0.48 -20.27 -1.02
N GLY A 193 -0.48 -18.94 -0.90
CA GLY A 193 0.73 -18.11 -0.88
C GLY A 193 0.75 -17.17 0.33
N ALA A 194 1.87 -16.44 0.51
CA ALA A 194 2.04 -15.53 1.65
C ALA A 194 1.09 -14.31 1.63
N GLY A 195 0.59 -13.91 0.45
CA GLY A 195 -0.32 -12.78 0.25
C GLY A 195 -1.80 -13.18 0.18
N ALA A 196 -2.29 -13.83 1.24
CA ALA A 196 -3.59 -14.52 1.34
C ALA A 196 -3.75 -15.73 0.41
N SER A 197 -4.57 -16.69 0.86
CA SER A 197 -4.99 -17.87 0.08
C SER A 197 -6.44 -17.69 -0.34
N THR A 198 -6.82 -18.23 -1.50
CA THR A 198 -8.17 -18.06 -2.07
C THR A 198 -9.07 -19.28 -1.84
N THR A 199 -8.84 -20.00 -0.72
CA THR A 199 -9.65 -21.12 -0.23
C THR A 199 -10.81 -20.62 0.64
N LEU A 200 -11.89 -21.40 0.75
CA LEU A 200 -12.98 -21.13 1.70
C LEU A 200 -12.44 -21.08 3.15
N ASP A 201 -11.51 -21.95 3.53
CA ASP A 201 -10.87 -21.92 4.85
C ASP A 201 -10.09 -20.61 5.10
N ALA A 202 -9.50 -20.03 4.06
CA ALA A 202 -8.82 -18.74 4.17
C ALA A 202 -9.81 -17.58 4.31
N PHE A 203 -10.95 -17.66 3.63
CA PHE A 203 -12.06 -16.72 3.81
C PHE A 203 -12.59 -16.76 5.25
N MET A 204 -12.87 -17.95 5.79
CA MET A 204 -13.33 -18.11 7.19
C MET A 204 -12.28 -17.63 8.21
N ARG A 205 -10.98 -17.72 7.89
CA ARG A 205 -9.91 -17.10 8.71
C ARG A 205 -9.88 -15.57 8.58
N ALA A 206 -10.11 -15.01 7.40
CA ALA A 206 -10.19 -13.56 7.20
C ALA A 206 -11.39 -12.98 7.96
N GLU A 207 -12.57 -13.59 7.82
CA GLU A 207 -13.79 -13.22 8.55
C GLU A 207 -13.57 -13.23 10.06
N LYS A 208 -13.03 -14.31 10.61
CA LYS A 208 -12.75 -14.41 12.06
C LYS A 208 -11.72 -13.38 12.55
N ASN A 209 -10.80 -12.94 11.70
CA ASN A 209 -9.84 -11.87 12.04
C ASN A 209 -10.47 -10.48 11.93
N TRP A 210 -11.43 -10.28 11.01
CA TRP A 210 -12.22 -9.05 10.89
C TRP A 210 -13.14 -8.87 12.10
N GLU A 211 -13.90 -9.90 12.48
CA GLU A 211 -14.73 -9.89 13.69
C GLU A 211 -13.89 -9.59 14.95
N ARG A 212 -12.71 -10.21 15.12
CA ARG A 212 -11.81 -9.87 16.24
C ARG A 212 -11.28 -8.43 16.22
N LEU A 213 -11.16 -7.79 15.06
CA LEU A 213 -10.74 -6.39 14.94
C LEU A 213 -11.90 -5.43 15.24
N LYS A 214 -13.13 -5.82 14.87
CA LYS A 214 -14.38 -5.15 15.25
C LYS A 214 -14.63 -5.20 16.76
N GLU A 215 -14.55 -6.39 17.37
CA GLU A 215 -14.66 -6.61 18.82
C GLU A 215 -13.60 -5.86 19.65
N PHE A 216 -12.40 -5.65 19.09
CA PHE A 216 -11.27 -5.08 19.82
C PHE A 216 -11.58 -3.67 20.36
N GLN A 217 -11.38 -3.47 21.66
CA GLN A 217 -11.48 -2.15 22.31
C GLN A 217 -10.07 -1.61 22.57
N SER A 218 -9.83 -0.35 22.18
CA SER A 218 -8.54 0.29 22.37
C SER A 218 -8.26 0.63 23.83
N PHE A 219 -6.98 0.58 24.21
CA PHE A 219 -6.53 0.89 25.56
C PHE A 219 -5.21 1.65 25.53
N GLN A 220 -4.91 2.37 26.60
CA GLN A 220 -3.63 3.06 26.78
C GLN A 220 -2.68 2.18 27.59
N TYR A 221 -1.43 2.08 27.17
CA TYR A 221 -0.36 1.39 27.90
C TYR A 221 0.88 2.26 27.90
N ASP A 222 1.21 2.88 29.03
CA ASP A 222 2.42 3.71 29.13
C ASP A 222 3.63 2.83 29.44
N LYS A 223 4.47 2.62 28.42
CA LYS A 223 5.74 1.87 28.51
C LYS A 223 6.72 2.46 29.54
N LYS A 224 6.52 3.71 30.00
CA LYS A 224 7.34 4.38 31.03
C LYS A 224 6.92 4.04 32.45
N LEU A 225 5.69 3.55 32.66
CA LEU A 225 5.24 3.06 33.95
C LEU A 225 5.85 1.68 34.18
N LEU A 226 6.69 1.55 35.22
CA LEU A 226 7.29 0.29 35.66
C LEU A 226 6.24 -0.60 36.38
N ARG A 227 5.19 -0.96 35.65
CA ARG A 227 4.08 -1.82 36.07
C ARG A 227 3.78 -2.82 34.97
N TRP A 228 3.84 -4.10 35.32
CA TRP A 228 3.64 -5.23 34.39
C TRP A 228 2.20 -5.34 33.88
N THR A 229 1.24 -4.86 34.66
CA THR A 229 -0.18 -4.85 34.31
C THR A 229 -0.72 -3.42 34.43
N GLN A 230 -1.42 -2.96 33.39
CA GLN A 230 -2.08 -1.67 33.31
C GLN A 230 -3.51 -1.91 32.82
N ASP A 231 -4.52 -1.50 33.60
CA ASP A 231 -5.96 -1.66 33.28
C ASP A 231 -6.33 -3.07 32.77
N THR A 232 -5.90 -4.09 33.52
CA THR A 232 -5.97 -5.55 33.25
C THR A 232 -5.16 -6.06 32.06
N GLN A 233 -4.57 -5.20 31.24
CA GLN A 233 -3.69 -5.58 30.12
C GLN A 233 -2.27 -5.86 30.63
N GLY A 234 -1.63 -6.90 30.06
CA GLY A 234 -0.22 -7.21 30.28
C GLY A 234 0.72 -6.27 29.48
N PRO A 235 2.04 -6.56 29.45
CA PRO A 235 2.97 -5.83 28.62
C PRO A 235 2.76 -6.19 27.13
N PRO A 236 3.19 -5.32 26.19
CA PRO A 236 3.20 -5.65 24.77
C PRO A 236 3.98 -6.95 24.50
N PRO A 237 3.53 -7.81 23.56
CA PRO A 237 4.25 -9.02 23.17
C PRO A 237 5.70 -8.72 22.76
N GLN A 238 6.68 -9.36 23.37
CA GLN A 238 8.11 -9.05 23.20
C GLN A 238 8.74 -9.71 21.96
N PHE A 239 8.09 -9.57 20.79
CA PHE A 239 8.59 -10.16 19.54
C PHE A 239 9.94 -9.56 19.14
N VAL A 240 10.10 -8.24 19.27
CA VAL A 240 11.39 -7.55 19.38
C VAL A 240 11.72 -7.39 20.87
N SER A 241 12.90 -7.84 21.27
CA SER A 241 13.44 -7.73 22.64
C SER A 241 14.74 -6.93 22.64
N THR A 242 14.79 -5.82 23.39
CA THR A 242 16.00 -4.96 23.55
C THR A 242 16.72 -5.18 24.88
N ASP A 243 16.17 -6.04 25.76
CA ASP A 243 16.72 -6.36 27.08
C ASP A 243 17.11 -7.85 27.11
N GLY A 244 18.35 -8.13 27.55
CA GLY A 244 18.92 -9.47 27.65
C GLY A 244 18.22 -10.40 28.64
N ALA A 245 17.28 -9.90 29.44
CA ALA A 245 16.37 -10.70 30.27
C ALA A 245 15.19 -11.32 29.48
N PHE A 246 14.92 -10.87 28.25
CA PHE A 246 13.79 -11.29 27.42
C PHE A 246 14.24 -11.81 26.04
N GLY A 247 13.43 -12.65 25.39
CA GLY A 247 13.77 -13.24 24.08
C GLY A 247 14.72 -14.43 24.17
N ASN A 248 15.07 -15.01 23.01
CA ASN A 248 15.80 -16.27 22.92
C ASN A 248 17.27 -16.14 23.39
N GLN A 249 17.68 -16.98 24.34
CA GLN A 249 19.04 -16.99 24.88
C GLN A 249 20.11 -17.32 23.82
N LYS A 250 19.79 -18.11 22.79
CA LYS A 250 20.69 -18.34 21.64
C LYS A 250 21.02 -17.03 20.92
N CYS A 251 20.01 -16.19 20.67
CA CYS A 251 20.19 -14.92 19.97
C CYS A 251 21.13 -13.98 20.74
N TRP A 252 20.91 -13.84 22.05
CA TRP A 252 21.80 -13.07 22.91
C TRP A 252 23.20 -13.68 23.04
N GLN A 253 23.33 -15.00 23.00
CA GLN A 253 24.64 -15.65 22.99
C GLN A 253 25.38 -15.36 21.69
N LYS A 254 24.72 -15.51 20.53
CA LYS A 254 25.34 -15.19 19.23
C LYS A 254 25.75 -13.71 19.13
N LEU A 255 24.94 -12.78 19.65
CA LEU A 255 25.33 -11.36 19.76
C LEU A 255 26.55 -11.15 20.67
N ARG A 256 26.64 -11.83 21.83
CA ARG A 256 27.84 -11.78 22.68
C ARG A 256 29.07 -12.38 22.00
N ASP A 257 28.90 -13.45 21.23
CA ASP A 257 30.00 -14.09 20.49
C ASP A 257 30.45 -13.29 19.25
N SER A 258 29.63 -12.37 18.76
CA SER A 258 29.98 -11.34 17.77
C SER A 258 30.60 -10.08 18.39
N ALA A 259 30.40 -9.83 19.69
CA ALA A 259 30.83 -8.60 20.38
C ALA A 259 32.35 -8.53 20.61
N GLY A 260 33.10 -8.22 19.55
CA GLY A 260 34.55 -8.09 19.58
C GLY A 260 35.22 -8.29 18.23
N PHE A 261 34.88 -7.45 17.24
CA PHE A 261 35.47 -7.43 15.89
C PHE A 261 35.25 -8.70 15.03
N ARG A 262 34.26 -9.52 15.33
CA ARG A 262 33.72 -10.49 14.36
C ARG A 262 32.64 -9.83 13.52
N GLU A 263 32.61 -10.11 12.23
CA GLU A 263 31.49 -9.72 11.38
C GLU A 263 30.21 -10.44 11.81
N LEU A 264 29.07 -9.75 11.65
CA LEU A 264 27.75 -10.36 11.69
C LEU A 264 27.53 -11.14 10.38
N ASP A 265 26.63 -12.14 10.38
CA ASP A 265 26.41 -13.00 9.20
C ASP A 265 26.06 -12.17 7.95
N TYR A 266 25.25 -11.12 8.14
CA TYR A 266 24.79 -10.21 7.09
C TYR A 266 24.92 -8.74 7.51
N ASP A 267 24.81 -7.84 6.55
CA ASP A 267 24.59 -6.42 6.82
C ASP A 267 23.10 -6.15 7.02
N VAL A 268 22.25 -6.76 6.18
CA VAL A 268 20.79 -6.63 6.23
C VAL A 268 20.12 -8.00 6.21
N VAL A 269 19.14 -8.19 7.08
CA VAL A 269 18.15 -9.27 6.95
C VAL A 269 16.78 -8.66 6.65
N VAL A 270 16.13 -9.13 5.59
CA VAL A 270 14.82 -8.68 5.12
C VAL A 270 13.79 -9.75 5.44
N CYS A 271 12.87 -9.46 6.36
CA CYS A 271 11.83 -10.39 6.80
C CYS A 271 10.54 -10.15 6.01
N GLY A 272 10.06 -11.15 5.27
CA GLY A 272 8.98 -11.03 4.28
C GLY A 272 9.54 -10.79 2.89
N GLY A 273 9.52 -11.81 2.03
CA GLY A 273 10.20 -11.79 0.74
C GLY A 273 9.38 -11.20 -0.41
N THR A 274 8.05 -11.34 -0.39
CA THR A 274 7.17 -11.01 -1.55
C THR A 274 7.43 -9.61 -2.14
N LEU A 275 7.48 -8.56 -1.31
CA LEU A 275 7.94 -7.22 -1.72
C LEU A 275 9.35 -6.89 -1.19
N GLY A 276 9.82 -7.59 -0.16
CA GLY A 276 11.17 -7.40 0.38
C GLY A 276 12.30 -7.77 -0.58
N ILE A 277 12.05 -8.65 -1.56
CA ILE A 277 13.06 -9.08 -2.55
C ILE A 277 13.58 -7.91 -3.40
N PHE A 278 12.76 -6.89 -3.67
CA PHE A 278 13.18 -5.70 -4.42
C PHE A 278 14.11 -4.80 -3.60
N TYR A 279 13.79 -4.60 -2.30
CA TYR A 279 14.72 -3.94 -1.36
C TYR A 279 16.02 -4.73 -1.20
N ALA A 280 15.93 -6.06 -1.10
CA ALA A 280 17.10 -6.92 -0.99
C ALA A 280 17.99 -6.85 -2.23
N MET A 281 17.40 -6.91 -3.43
CA MET A 281 18.08 -6.75 -4.71
C MET A 281 18.76 -5.38 -4.82
N TYR A 282 18.05 -4.29 -4.49
CA TYR A 282 18.62 -2.95 -4.47
C TYR A 282 19.82 -2.85 -3.52
N LEU A 283 19.71 -3.34 -2.28
CA LEU A 283 20.78 -3.23 -1.28
C LEU A 283 21.98 -4.13 -1.60
N GLN A 284 21.76 -5.30 -2.20
CA GLN A 284 22.81 -6.17 -2.72
C GLN A 284 23.53 -5.51 -3.92
N LEU A 285 22.82 -4.79 -4.80
CA LEU A 285 23.42 -3.96 -5.86
C LEU A 285 24.26 -2.78 -5.31
N LYS A 286 23.92 -2.24 -4.13
CA LYS A 286 24.78 -1.26 -3.42
C LYS A 286 25.98 -1.91 -2.69
N GLY A 287 26.09 -3.23 -2.70
CA GLY A 287 27.23 -3.98 -2.14
C GLY A 287 27.08 -4.45 -0.69
N HIS A 288 25.89 -4.36 -0.09
CA HIS A 288 25.62 -4.93 1.23
C HIS A 288 25.44 -6.45 1.14
N ARG A 289 25.82 -7.20 2.18
CA ARG A 289 25.54 -8.64 2.27
C ARG A 289 24.10 -8.82 2.77
N VAL A 290 23.18 -9.29 1.92
CA VAL A 290 21.75 -9.37 2.25
C VAL A 290 21.22 -10.81 2.33
N CYS A 291 20.40 -11.07 3.34
CA CYS A 291 19.56 -12.26 3.43
C CYS A 291 18.07 -11.90 3.41
N VAL A 292 17.28 -12.56 2.57
CA VAL A 292 15.81 -12.56 2.65
C VAL A 292 15.36 -13.76 3.47
N ILE A 293 14.37 -13.57 4.34
CA ILE A 293 13.71 -14.62 5.13
C ILE A 293 12.22 -14.58 4.81
N GLU A 294 11.68 -15.69 4.30
CA GLU A 294 10.27 -15.87 3.98
C GLU A 294 9.71 -17.09 4.74
N ALA A 295 8.53 -16.94 5.34
CA ALA A 295 7.91 -17.95 6.20
C ALA A 295 7.23 -19.08 5.43
N GLY A 296 7.08 -18.92 4.11
CA GLY A 296 6.70 -19.95 3.13
C GLY A 296 7.68 -19.95 1.95
N LYS A 297 7.25 -20.44 0.78
CA LYS A 297 8.05 -20.35 -0.45
C LYS A 297 7.96 -18.93 -1.03
N LEU A 298 9.07 -18.41 -1.56
CA LEU A 298 9.09 -17.10 -2.18
C LEU A 298 8.56 -17.17 -3.61
N ARG A 299 7.23 -17.09 -3.74
CA ARG A 299 6.51 -17.11 -5.02
C ARG A 299 5.50 -15.97 -5.06
N GLY A 300 5.52 -15.17 -6.13
CA GLY A 300 4.46 -14.21 -6.40
C GLY A 300 3.12 -14.88 -6.69
N ARG A 301 2.02 -14.16 -6.47
CA ARG A 301 0.67 -14.65 -6.76
C ARG A 301 0.43 -14.82 -8.26
N GLU A 302 -0.56 -15.64 -8.62
CA GLU A 302 -1.06 -15.85 -10.00
C GLU A 302 -2.19 -14.88 -10.38
N GLN A 303 -2.37 -13.82 -9.60
CA GLN A 303 -3.28 -12.71 -9.84
C GLN A 303 -2.42 -11.53 -10.28
N GLU A 304 -2.76 -10.89 -11.39
CA GLU A 304 -1.94 -9.80 -11.92
C GLU A 304 -1.80 -8.64 -10.91
N TRP A 305 -0.74 -7.86 -11.10
CA TRP A 305 -0.59 -6.55 -10.49
C TRP A 305 -0.78 -5.50 -11.57
N ASN A 306 -1.67 -4.55 -11.32
CA ASN A 306 -1.88 -3.41 -12.20
C ASN A 306 -0.88 -2.30 -11.86
N ILE A 307 -0.26 -1.73 -12.89
CA ILE A 307 0.84 -0.76 -12.77
C ILE A 307 0.95 0.10 -14.05
N SER A 308 1.58 1.27 -13.97
CA SER A 308 1.95 2.08 -15.16
C SER A 308 3.38 1.76 -15.65
N MET A 309 3.66 2.03 -16.93
CA MET A 309 4.99 1.77 -17.51
C MET A 309 6.12 2.51 -16.77
N ASP A 310 5.91 3.78 -16.41
CA ASP A 310 6.89 4.61 -15.69
C ASP A 310 7.37 3.94 -14.38
N GLU A 311 6.49 3.24 -13.67
CA GLU A 311 6.81 2.59 -12.39
C GLU A 311 7.63 1.29 -12.58
N LEU A 312 7.54 0.64 -13.76
CA LEU A 312 8.44 -0.45 -14.15
C LEU A 312 9.80 0.09 -14.61
N GLU A 313 9.81 1.22 -15.33
CA GLU A 313 11.02 1.91 -15.75
C GLU A 313 11.85 2.43 -14.56
N GLU A 314 11.22 2.83 -13.45
CA GLU A 314 11.95 3.08 -12.19
C GLU A 314 12.76 1.84 -11.77
N LEU A 315 12.15 0.65 -11.66
CA LEU A 315 12.84 -0.59 -11.28
C LEU A 315 13.99 -0.96 -12.24
N LYS A 316 13.80 -0.70 -13.54
CA LYS A 316 14.82 -0.93 -14.59
C LYS A 316 15.97 0.07 -14.46
N SER A 317 15.70 1.35 -14.20
CA SER A 317 16.73 2.37 -13.96
C SER A 317 17.62 2.04 -12.76
N LEU A 318 17.05 1.39 -11.73
CA LEU A 318 17.76 0.90 -10.55
C LEU A 318 18.45 -0.45 -10.77
N ASN A 319 18.42 -1.01 -11.98
CA ASN A 319 19.01 -2.29 -12.39
C ASN A 319 18.46 -3.53 -11.64
N VAL A 320 17.34 -3.36 -10.93
CA VAL A 320 16.64 -4.42 -10.17
C VAL A 320 15.99 -5.40 -11.15
N ILE A 321 15.43 -4.89 -12.25
CA ILE A 321 14.96 -5.64 -13.42
C ILE A 321 15.66 -5.16 -14.70
N THR A 322 15.43 -5.87 -15.80
CA THR A 322 15.92 -5.57 -17.15
C THR A 322 14.77 -5.37 -18.14
N GLN A 323 15.05 -4.95 -19.38
CA GLN A 323 14.03 -4.90 -20.43
C GLN A 323 13.42 -6.29 -20.71
N GLU A 324 14.26 -7.33 -20.74
CA GLU A 324 13.84 -8.73 -20.93
C GLU A 324 12.97 -9.26 -19.77
N ASP A 325 12.95 -8.57 -18.63
CA ASP A 325 11.99 -8.82 -17.55
C ASP A 325 10.67 -8.08 -17.80
N ILE A 326 10.71 -6.77 -18.12
CA ILE A 326 9.51 -5.97 -18.44
C ILE A 326 8.71 -6.62 -19.58
N ASP A 327 9.36 -6.95 -20.69
CA ASP A 327 8.75 -7.52 -21.89
C ASP A 327 8.10 -8.90 -21.63
N ALA A 328 8.54 -9.60 -20.58
CA ALA A 328 8.07 -10.94 -20.24
C ALA A 328 7.08 -10.98 -19.07
N VAL A 329 7.05 -9.98 -18.19
CA VAL A 329 6.11 -9.94 -17.06
C VAL A 329 4.80 -9.25 -17.41
N ILE A 330 4.76 -8.33 -18.37
CA ILE A 330 3.51 -7.69 -18.83
C ILE A 330 2.71 -8.71 -19.65
N THR A 331 1.63 -9.21 -19.06
CA THR A 331 0.70 -10.19 -19.65
C THR A 331 -0.63 -9.59 -20.08
N THR A 332 -0.96 -8.40 -19.57
CA THR A 332 -2.10 -7.58 -20.02
C THR A 332 -1.64 -6.14 -20.27
N GLU A 333 -2.14 -5.51 -21.32
CA GLU A 333 -1.97 -4.07 -21.62
C GLU A 333 -3.28 -3.57 -22.24
N PHE A 334 -3.80 -2.44 -21.77
CA PHE A 334 -5.08 -1.89 -22.25
C PHE A 334 -5.04 -0.35 -22.33
N PRO A 335 -5.95 0.32 -23.07
CA PRO A 335 -5.74 1.71 -23.49
C PRO A 335 -5.88 2.74 -22.37
N ALA A 336 -6.81 2.53 -21.44
CA ALA A 336 -7.11 3.49 -20.37
C ALA A 336 -7.84 2.83 -19.20
N CYS A 337 -7.77 3.50 -18.05
CA CYS A 337 -8.63 3.23 -16.90
C CYS A 337 -9.71 4.31 -16.78
N ARG A 338 -10.92 3.90 -16.41
CA ARG A 338 -12.05 4.77 -16.11
C ARG A 338 -12.07 5.16 -14.63
N SER A 339 -12.53 6.38 -14.36
CA SER A 339 -13.02 6.81 -13.05
C SER A 339 -14.47 7.25 -13.22
N GLY A 340 -15.37 6.88 -12.31
CA GLY A 340 -16.80 7.21 -12.48
C GLY A 340 -17.61 7.18 -11.20
N PHE A 341 -18.47 8.18 -11.00
CA PHE A 341 -19.17 8.38 -9.73
C PHE A 341 -20.63 8.75 -10.00
N LYS A 342 -21.52 7.77 -9.87
CA LYS A 342 -22.90 7.84 -10.35
C LYS A 342 -23.90 7.37 -9.30
N ASN A 343 -25.05 8.04 -9.23
CA ASN A 343 -26.18 7.71 -8.37
C ASN A 343 -27.11 6.63 -8.97
N SER A 344 -26.86 6.22 -10.21
CA SER A 344 -27.48 5.10 -10.91
C SER A 344 -26.61 4.70 -12.09
N GLU A 345 -26.60 3.41 -12.47
CA GLU A 345 -25.86 2.97 -13.65
C GLU A 345 -26.40 3.59 -14.95
N VAL A 346 -25.53 4.31 -15.65
CA VAL A 346 -25.71 4.85 -17.00
C VAL A 346 -24.31 4.90 -17.63
N THR A 347 -24.02 4.03 -18.59
CA THR A 347 -22.73 4.01 -19.33
C THR A 347 -23.02 3.90 -20.83
N PRO A 348 -22.44 4.76 -21.70
CA PRO A 348 -21.68 5.96 -21.35
C PRO A 348 -22.57 7.05 -20.75
N LEU A 349 -21.99 7.90 -19.90
CA LEU A 349 -22.61 9.10 -19.34
C LEU A 349 -22.03 10.36 -19.99
N GLU A 350 -22.89 11.27 -20.45
CA GLU A 350 -22.50 12.55 -21.04
C GLU A 350 -22.80 13.73 -20.09
N GLY A 351 -21.95 14.76 -20.14
CA GLY A 351 -22.11 16.02 -19.39
C GLY A 351 -21.68 15.95 -17.91
N GLY A 352 -21.44 17.13 -17.32
CA GLY A 352 -21.05 17.27 -15.90
C GLY A 352 -22.16 16.88 -14.92
N TYR A 353 -21.80 16.69 -13.64
CA TYR A 353 -22.71 16.18 -12.59
C TYR A 353 -24.01 16.98 -12.46
N PHE A 354 -23.91 18.31 -12.57
CA PHE A 354 -25.08 19.20 -12.49
C PHE A 354 -25.82 19.35 -13.83
N GLU A 355 -25.20 18.97 -14.95
CA GLU A 355 -25.79 19.03 -16.29
C GLU A 355 -26.66 17.81 -16.58
N ASN A 356 -26.17 16.61 -16.22
CA ASN A 356 -26.89 15.34 -16.39
C ASN A 356 -27.93 15.05 -15.28
N GLY A 357 -28.33 16.08 -14.53
CA GLY A 357 -29.42 15.99 -13.54
C GLY A 357 -29.04 15.27 -12.26
N GLU A 358 -27.79 15.41 -11.80
CA GLU A 358 -27.22 14.68 -10.67
C GLU A 358 -27.19 13.15 -10.88
N THR A 359 -26.97 12.70 -12.12
CA THR A 359 -26.79 11.29 -12.45
C THR A 359 -25.38 10.85 -12.05
N GLY A 360 -24.34 11.61 -12.41
CA GLY A 360 -22.96 11.27 -12.06
C GLY A 360 -21.91 12.02 -12.88
N TYR A 361 -20.70 11.50 -12.93
CA TYR A 361 -19.65 11.88 -13.90
C TYR A 361 -18.78 10.65 -14.18
N GLU A 362 -18.16 10.57 -15.37
CA GLU A 362 -17.08 9.60 -15.65
C GLU A 362 -16.07 10.14 -16.67
N CYS A 363 -14.82 9.69 -16.57
CA CYS A 363 -13.74 10.00 -17.51
C CYS A 363 -12.78 8.82 -17.70
N LEU A 364 -12.00 8.84 -18.79
CA LEU A 364 -10.96 7.84 -19.10
C LEU A 364 -9.57 8.48 -19.01
N THR A 365 -8.70 7.90 -18.17
CA THR A 365 -7.29 8.29 -18.06
C THR A 365 -6.39 7.24 -18.73
N PRO A 366 -5.70 7.56 -19.84
CA PRO A 366 -4.71 6.67 -20.45
C PRO A 366 -3.42 6.59 -19.64
N ASP A 367 -2.70 5.48 -19.79
CA ASP A 367 -1.40 5.13 -19.19
C ASP A 367 -1.35 4.99 -17.66
N VAL A 368 -2.50 4.91 -16.98
CA VAL A 368 -2.58 4.73 -15.52
C VAL A 368 -3.07 3.33 -15.14
N LEU A 369 -2.25 2.58 -14.40
CA LEU A 369 -2.52 1.20 -13.94
C LEU A 369 -2.93 0.23 -15.08
N ASN A 370 -2.54 0.55 -16.31
CA ASN A 370 -3.04 -0.06 -17.54
C ASN A 370 -2.26 -1.30 -18.01
N LEU A 371 -1.21 -1.67 -17.27
CA LEU A 371 -0.43 -2.89 -17.47
C LEU A 371 -0.77 -3.89 -16.38
N GLY A 372 -1.28 -5.06 -16.74
CA GLY A 372 -1.35 -6.23 -15.87
C GLY A 372 -0.06 -7.02 -15.98
N ILE A 373 0.72 -7.08 -14.90
CA ILE A 373 1.94 -7.89 -14.83
C ILE A 373 1.73 -9.18 -14.03
N THR A 374 2.44 -10.24 -14.40
CA THR A 374 2.47 -11.54 -13.71
C THR A 374 3.46 -11.53 -12.53
N PRO A 375 3.01 -11.49 -11.26
CA PRO A 375 3.92 -11.31 -10.11
C PRO A 375 4.75 -12.55 -9.79
N SER A 376 4.23 -13.75 -10.11
CA SER A 376 4.97 -15.01 -9.94
C SER A 376 6.28 -15.00 -10.73
N LEU A 377 6.21 -14.64 -12.02
CA LEU A 377 7.35 -14.54 -12.92
C LEU A 377 8.28 -13.38 -12.57
N LEU A 378 7.74 -12.22 -12.17
CA LEU A 378 8.54 -11.08 -11.72
C LEU A 378 9.36 -11.44 -10.47
N ILE A 379 8.71 -11.96 -9.43
CA ILE A 379 9.38 -12.34 -8.18
C ILE A 379 10.37 -13.48 -8.41
N GLU A 380 10.07 -14.44 -9.29
CA GLU A 380 11.03 -15.47 -9.69
C GLU A 380 12.28 -14.86 -10.33
N ARG A 381 12.12 -14.02 -11.37
CA ARG A 381 13.25 -13.38 -12.07
C ARG A 381 14.12 -12.53 -11.14
N VAL A 382 13.52 -11.68 -10.29
CA VAL A 382 14.26 -10.89 -9.31
C VAL A 382 14.94 -11.80 -8.26
N SER A 383 14.29 -12.89 -7.82
CA SER A 383 14.88 -13.84 -6.87
C SER A 383 16.07 -14.61 -7.46
N GLN A 384 15.97 -15.03 -8.73
CA GLN A 384 17.07 -15.68 -9.45
C GLN A 384 18.25 -14.71 -9.63
N ARG A 385 17.97 -13.47 -10.06
CA ARG A 385 18.96 -12.40 -10.25
C ARG A 385 19.66 -12.02 -8.93
N PHE A 386 18.91 -11.92 -7.83
CA PHE A 386 19.43 -11.69 -6.48
C PHE A 386 20.32 -12.85 -5.99
N LYS A 387 19.87 -14.10 -6.13
CA LYS A 387 20.68 -15.30 -5.84
C LYS A 387 21.97 -15.33 -6.67
N PHE A 388 21.92 -14.94 -7.95
CA PHE A 388 23.07 -14.87 -8.85
C PHE A 388 24.13 -13.83 -8.43
N ILE A 389 23.72 -12.66 -7.92
CA ILE A 389 24.65 -11.63 -7.38
C ILE A 389 25.04 -11.86 -5.91
N GLY A 390 24.88 -13.09 -5.40
CA GLY A 390 25.35 -13.52 -4.07
C GLY A 390 24.37 -13.25 -2.91
N GLY A 391 23.13 -12.83 -3.19
CA GLY A 391 22.10 -12.66 -2.17
C GLY A 391 21.58 -14.00 -1.64
N THR A 392 21.35 -14.10 -0.32
CA THR A 392 20.81 -15.32 0.29
C THR A 392 19.28 -15.25 0.42
N ILE A 393 18.55 -16.30 0.06
CA ILE A 393 17.11 -16.44 0.39
C ILE A 393 16.93 -17.67 1.27
N LYS A 394 16.22 -17.51 2.39
CA LYS A 394 15.79 -18.57 3.30
C LYS A 394 14.26 -18.66 3.25
N GLU A 395 13.80 -19.61 2.45
CA GLU A 395 12.38 -19.93 2.26
C GLU A 395 11.93 -20.91 3.35
N GLU A 396 10.62 -21.01 3.58
CA GLU A 396 9.97 -21.88 4.58
C GLU A 396 10.52 -21.68 6.02
N THR A 397 11.09 -20.49 6.27
CA THR A 397 11.86 -20.13 7.47
C THR A 397 11.08 -19.09 8.27
N ARG A 398 10.24 -19.54 9.21
CA ARG A 398 9.45 -18.64 10.07
C ARG A 398 10.29 -18.08 11.22
N MET A 399 10.29 -16.76 11.36
CA MET A 399 10.89 -16.05 12.50
C MET A 399 9.98 -16.12 13.74
N SER A 400 10.58 -16.35 14.91
CA SER A 400 9.92 -16.32 16.23
C SER A 400 10.12 -15.01 16.99
N GLY A 401 11.11 -14.19 16.61
CA GLY A 401 11.40 -12.90 17.23
C GLY A 401 12.71 -12.27 16.75
N VAL A 402 13.08 -11.14 17.35
CA VAL A 402 14.35 -10.41 17.11
C VAL A 402 14.91 -9.93 18.45
N CYS A 403 16.16 -10.26 18.76
CA CYS A 403 16.92 -9.66 19.87
C CYS A 403 17.78 -8.52 19.33
N VAL A 404 17.74 -7.34 19.94
CA VAL A 404 18.38 -6.11 19.45
C VAL A 404 19.42 -5.61 20.43
N SER A 405 20.65 -5.40 19.96
CA SER A 405 21.71 -4.73 20.71
C SER A 405 22.23 -3.53 19.92
N ASP A 406 21.90 -2.31 20.37
CA ASP A 406 22.38 -1.06 19.78
C ASP A 406 23.90 -1.02 19.58
N LEU A 407 24.67 -1.66 20.48
CA LEU A 407 26.13 -1.72 20.45
C LEU A 407 26.72 -2.76 19.48
N VAL A 408 25.94 -3.74 19.01
CA VAL A 408 26.48 -4.90 18.27
C VAL A 408 25.74 -5.17 16.96
N GLY A 409 24.41 -5.22 16.98
CA GLY A 409 23.60 -5.79 15.90
C GLY A 409 22.26 -6.32 16.38
N SER A 410 21.48 -6.84 15.44
CA SER A 410 20.24 -7.59 15.68
C SER A 410 20.48 -9.08 15.45
N ALA A 411 19.82 -9.94 16.22
CA ALA A 411 19.79 -11.39 16.03
C ALA A 411 18.35 -11.86 15.83
N ILE A 412 18.11 -12.49 14.68
CA ILE A 412 16.81 -13.01 14.26
C ILE A 412 16.65 -14.42 14.84
N ASP A 413 15.58 -14.60 15.61
CA ASP A 413 15.21 -15.87 16.22
C ASP A 413 14.42 -16.73 15.23
N LEU A 414 14.88 -17.95 15.00
CA LEU A 414 14.32 -18.94 14.06
C LEU A 414 13.71 -20.15 14.78
N GLY A 415 13.38 -19.99 16.06
CA GLY A 415 12.87 -21.04 16.93
C GLY A 415 13.98 -21.86 17.59
N GLU A 416 13.59 -22.89 18.34
CA GLU A 416 14.54 -23.69 19.14
C GLU A 416 15.44 -24.60 18.29
N GLU A 417 14.91 -25.11 17.18
CA GLU A 417 15.60 -26.09 16.30
C GLU A 417 16.69 -25.47 15.44
N ASN A 418 16.54 -24.20 15.07
CA ASN A 418 17.46 -23.48 14.18
C ASN A 418 18.49 -22.65 14.97
N GLU A 419 19.59 -22.30 14.32
CA GLU A 419 20.54 -21.31 14.85
C GLU A 419 20.18 -19.89 14.38
N PRO A 420 20.23 -18.88 15.29
CA PRO A 420 19.93 -17.48 14.95
C PRO A 420 20.83 -16.91 13.85
N ILE A 421 20.32 -15.89 13.16
CA ILE A 421 21.06 -15.10 12.16
C ILE A 421 21.34 -13.70 12.70
N THR A 422 22.53 -13.15 12.52
CA THR A 422 22.90 -11.79 12.93
C THR A 422 23.01 -10.83 11.75
N ALA A 423 22.55 -9.59 11.95
CA ALA A 423 22.61 -8.51 10.96
C ALA A 423 22.81 -7.13 11.62
N LYS A 424 23.36 -6.16 10.87
CA LYS A 424 23.45 -4.76 11.37
C LYS A 424 22.07 -4.10 11.47
N LEU A 425 21.16 -4.49 10.57
CA LEU A 425 19.80 -3.98 10.43
C LEU A 425 18.84 -5.13 10.05
N VAL A 426 17.66 -5.13 10.66
CA VAL A 426 16.49 -5.90 10.19
C VAL A 426 15.55 -4.97 9.45
N LEU A 427 15.18 -5.32 8.22
CA LEU A 427 14.06 -4.71 7.50
C LEU A 427 12.82 -5.56 7.67
N ASP A 428 11.77 -4.96 8.22
CA ASP A 428 10.45 -5.57 8.31
C ASP A 428 9.64 -5.25 7.05
N CYS A 429 9.42 -6.29 6.24
CA CYS A 429 8.61 -6.31 5.03
C CYS A 429 7.43 -7.31 5.18
N MET A 430 7.07 -7.71 6.41
CA MET A 430 6.08 -8.78 6.68
C MET A 430 4.61 -8.36 6.48
N GLY A 431 4.38 -7.25 5.79
CA GLY A 431 3.05 -6.70 5.52
C GLY A 431 2.35 -6.08 6.73
N ASN A 432 1.11 -5.64 6.53
CA ASN A 432 0.26 -5.07 7.59
C ASN A 432 0.10 -6.05 8.78
N ALA A 433 0.15 -7.35 8.51
CA ALA A 433 0.14 -8.41 9.53
C ALA A 433 1.48 -8.63 10.26
N SER A 434 2.45 -7.72 10.18
CA SER A 434 3.73 -7.80 10.88
C SER A 434 3.56 -7.92 12.42
N PRO A 435 4.22 -8.89 13.09
CA PRO A 435 4.28 -8.95 14.54
C PRO A 435 5.08 -7.78 15.15
N ILE A 436 6.04 -7.21 14.43
CA ILE A 436 6.85 -6.07 14.89
C ILE A 436 5.99 -4.80 14.90
N SER A 437 5.27 -4.51 13.82
CA SER A 437 4.36 -3.37 13.76
C SER A 437 3.20 -3.51 14.75
N ARG A 438 2.65 -4.72 14.96
CA ARG A 438 1.65 -4.96 16.03
C ARG A 438 2.19 -4.72 17.43
N GLN A 439 3.45 -5.05 17.73
CA GLN A 439 4.06 -4.74 19.02
C GLN A 439 4.24 -3.23 19.23
N GLN A 440 4.56 -2.49 18.18
CA GLN A 440 4.66 -1.03 18.25
C GLN A 440 3.29 -0.37 18.43
N ARG A 441 2.25 -0.86 17.73
CA ARG A 441 0.85 -0.41 17.82
C ARG A 441 0.02 -1.08 18.94
N TYR A 442 0.65 -1.61 19.99
CA TYR A 442 -0.05 -2.29 21.08
C TYR A 442 -1.09 -1.37 21.77
N GLY A 443 -2.32 -1.86 21.93
CA GLY A 443 -3.46 -1.07 22.45
C GLY A 443 -4.21 -0.23 21.41
N GLN A 444 -3.68 -0.05 20.20
CA GLN A 444 -4.30 0.79 19.15
C GLN A 444 -5.31 0.00 18.31
N LYS A 445 -6.54 0.52 18.20
CA LYS A 445 -7.50 0.11 17.16
C LYS A 445 -7.16 0.87 15.87
N ALA A 446 -7.52 0.31 14.71
CA ALA A 446 -7.38 0.99 13.43
C ALA A 446 -8.24 2.27 13.37
N ASP A 447 -7.74 3.31 12.70
CA ASP A 447 -8.47 4.58 12.50
C ASP A 447 -9.50 4.49 11.37
N GLY A 448 -9.32 3.52 10.47
CA GLY A 448 -10.22 3.20 9.37
C GLY A 448 -9.89 1.83 8.79
N ILE A 449 -10.79 1.31 7.98
CA ILE A 449 -10.73 0.00 7.33
C ILE A 449 -11.11 0.20 5.86
N CYS A 450 -10.41 -0.47 4.95
CA CYS A 450 -10.96 -0.82 3.65
C CYS A 450 -11.21 -2.33 3.62
N CYS A 451 -12.46 -2.76 3.42
CA CYS A 451 -12.77 -4.16 3.12
C CYS A 451 -13.01 -4.31 1.64
N VAL A 452 -12.44 -5.35 1.04
CA VAL A 452 -12.58 -5.69 -0.38
C VAL A 452 -13.00 -7.15 -0.55
N VAL A 453 -13.92 -7.37 -1.48
CA VAL A 453 -14.42 -8.66 -1.96
C VAL A 453 -14.41 -8.65 -3.49
N GLY A 454 -14.33 -9.80 -4.15
CA GLY A 454 -14.25 -9.84 -5.60
C GLY A 454 -13.98 -11.21 -6.20
N SER A 455 -13.83 -11.25 -7.52
CA SER A 455 -13.47 -12.46 -8.26
C SER A 455 -12.66 -12.15 -9.53
N CYS A 456 -11.93 -13.16 -10.00
CA CYS A 456 -11.41 -13.22 -11.37
C CYS A 456 -12.16 -14.33 -12.09
N ALA A 457 -12.80 -13.99 -13.21
CA ALA A 457 -13.68 -14.90 -13.93
C ALA A 457 -13.65 -14.68 -15.45
N GLY A 458 -13.91 -15.74 -16.21
CA GLY A 458 -14.35 -15.66 -17.60
C GLY A 458 -15.87 -15.48 -17.70
N GLY A 459 -16.37 -15.33 -18.93
CA GLY A 459 -17.81 -15.20 -19.20
C GLY A 459 -18.34 -13.76 -19.32
N TYR A 460 -17.50 -12.73 -19.17
CA TYR A 460 -17.89 -11.36 -19.50
C TYR A 460 -18.02 -11.19 -21.02
N ASP A 461 -18.87 -10.25 -21.48
CA ASP A 461 -18.82 -9.83 -22.88
C ASP A 461 -17.41 -9.33 -23.24
N LYS A 462 -16.93 -9.77 -24.42
CA LYS A 462 -15.61 -9.45 -24.93
C LYS A 462 -15.56 -8.05 -25.52
N GLU A 463 -16.58 -7.63 -26.27
CA GLU A 463 -16.55 -6.38 -27.04
C GLU A 463 -16.51 -5.14 -26.12
N SER A 464 -17.05 -5.24 -24.90
CA SER A 464 -16.97 -4.22 -23.84
C SER A 464 -15.81 -4.41 -22.84
N ASN A 465 -15.02 -5.49 -22.92
CA ASN A 465 -13.88 -5.75 -22.03
C ASN A 465 -12.60 -5.04 -22.51
N LEU A 466 -12.68 -3.71 -22.69
CA LEU A 466 -11.62 -2.89 -23.30
C LEU A 466 -10.81 -2.06 -22.30
N TYR A 467 -11.43 -1.63 -21.20
CA TYR A 467 -10.88 -0.68 -20.23
C TYR A 467 -10.89 -1.27 -18.82
N GLY A 468 -9.97 -0.79 -17.99
CA GLY A 468 -10.08 -0.94 -16.54
C GLY A 468 -11.00 0.13 -15.93
N ASP A 469 -11.45 -0.10 -14.70
CA ASP A 469 -12.07 0.88 -13.81
C ASP A 469 -11.17 0.96 -12.57
N ILE A 470 -10.54 2.11 -12.27
CA ILE A 470 -9.69 2.26 -11.06
C ILE A 470 -10.55 2.51 -9.82
N ILE A 471 -11.52 3.41 -9.96
CA ILE A 471 -12.47 3.73 -8.91
C ILE A 471 -13.79 4.12 -9.54
N TYR A 472 -14.78 3.25 -9.36
CA TYR A 472 -16.10 3.39 -9.96
C TYR A 472 -17.21 3.23 -8.92
N THR A 473 -18.32 3.93 -9.06
CA THR A 473 -19.53 3.71 -8.25
C THR A 473 -20.76 4.10 -9.05
N ASN A 474 -21.81 3.28 -8.94
CA ASN A 474 -23.06 3.39 -9.69
C ASN A 474 -24.30 3.28 -8.79
N GLN A 475 -24.11 3.41 -7.48
CA GLN A 475 -25.16 3.47 -6.46
C GLN A 475 -24.93 4.64 -5.50
N PRO A 476 -25.99 5.24 -4.92
CA PRO A 476 -25.88 6.08 -3.74
C PRO A 476 -25.42 5.27 -2.52
N ILE A 477 -25.13 5.95 -1.41
CA ILE A 477 -24.78 5.33 -0.13
C ILE A 477 -25.91 4.38 0.32
N ILE A 478 -25.56 3.11 0.56
CA ILE A 478 -26.49 2.09 1.03
C ILE A 478 -26.50 2.07 2.56
N THR A 479 -27.67 2.16 3.18
CA THR A 479 -27.86 2.02 4.63
C THR A 479 -28.55 0.69 4.94
N LYS A 480 -27.89 -0.16 5.74
CA LYS A 480 -28.46 -1.43 6.22
C LYS A 480 -28.85 -1.31 7.70
N GLU A 481 -30.05 -1.78 8.05
CA GLU A 481 -30.54 -1.72 9.43
C GLU A 481 -29.58 -2.44 10.39
N GLY A 482 -29.21 -1.79 11.49
CA GLY A 482 -28.24 -2.31 12.46
C GLY A 482 -26.79 -2.45 11.97
N LYS A 483 -26.50 -2.24 10.68
CA LYS A 483 -25.15 -2.42 10.08
C LYS A 483 -24.48 -1.11 9.62
N GLY A 484 -25.23 0.00 9.66
CA GLY A 484 -24.73 1.33 9.31
C GLY A 484 -24.86 1.65 7.81
N SER A 485 -24.16 2.72 7.39
CA SER A 485 -24.18 3.22 6.02
C SER A 485 -22.79 3.07 5.38
N ASN A 486 -22.76 2.56 4.15
CA ASN A 486 -21.54 2.29 3.37
C ASN A 486 -21.70 2.86 1.95
N GLN A 487 -20.63 3.43 1.40
CA GLN A 487 -20.50 3.62 -0.05
C GLN A 487 -19.76 2.41 -0.61
N TYR A 488 -20.32 1.75 -1.61
CA TYR A 488 -19.62 0.75 -2.40
C TYR A 488 -18.91 1.40 -3.58
N PHE A 489 -17.70 0.92 -3.81
CA PHE A 489 -16.84 1.25 -4.94
C PHE A 489 -16.46 -0.04 -5.66
N TRP A 490 -16.20 0.09 -6.95
CA TRP A 490 -15.73 -0.97 -7.82
C TRP A 490 -14.35 -0.63 -8.37
N GLU A 491 -13.52 -1.65 -8.50
CA GLU A 491 -12.29 -1.65 -9.28
C GLU A 491 -12.35 -2.85 -10.22
N ALA A 492 -11.91 -2.71 -11.47
CA ALA A 492 -11.91 -3.82 -12.42
C ALA A 492 -10.82 -3.71 -13.47
N PHE A 493 -10.28 -4.85 -13.87
CA PHE A 493 -9.24 -4.93 -14.90
C PHE A 493 -9.51 -6.09 -15.88
N PRO A 494 -9.49 -5.85 -17.20
CA PRO A 494 -9.40 -6.92 -18.20
C PRO A 494 -8.17 -7.80 -17.93
N VAL A 495 -8.18 -9.06 -18.38
CA VAL A 495 -7.06 -9.99 -18.22
C VAL A 495 -6.73 -10.69 -19.54
N GLY A 496 -5.45 -10.66 -19.92
CA GLY A 496 -4.91 -11.33 -21.11
C GLY A 496 -5.24 -10.64 -22.44
N ILE A 497 -5.22 -9.30 -22.47
CA ILE A 497 -5.38 -8.47 -23.69
C ILE A 497 -4.18 -7.54 -23.92
N GLY A 498 -4.08 -6.93 -25.10
CA GLY A 498 -2.95 -6.13 -25.56
C GLY A 498 -1.75 -7.00 -25.93
N ARG A 499 -1.00 -7.47 -24.94
CA ARG A 499 0.22 -8.27 -25.17
C ARG A 499 -0.09 -9.73 -25.48
N GLY A 500 0.93 -10.43 -25.99
CA GLY A 500 0.83 -11.84 -26.38
C GLY A 500 0.07 -12.13 -27.68
N GLY A 501 -0.44 -11.11 -28.38
CA GLY A 501 -1.22 -11.25 -29.61
C GLY A 501 -2.74 -11.33 -29.41
N ASN A 502 -3.22 -11.01 -28.21
CA ASN A 502 -4.63 -10.92 -27.87
C ASN A 502 -5.07 -9.45 -27.89
N GLU A 503 -5.58 -8.93 -28.99
CA GLU A 503 -6.04 -7.52 -29.06
C GLU A 503 -7.08 -7.17 -27.97
N PRO A 504 -7.21 -5.90 -27.54
CA PRO A 504 -8.32 -5.45 -26.72
C PRO A 504 -9.66 -5.93 -27.29
N GLY A 505 -10.50 -6.51 -26.42
CA GLY A 505 -11.77 -7.12 -26.82
C GLY A 505 -11.70 -8.57 -27.32
N THR A 506 -10.56 -9.27 -27.15
CA THR A 506 -10.45 -10.72 -27.44
C THR A 506 -10.70 -11.62 -26.22
N SER A 507 -10.55 -11.10 -25.00
CA SER A 507 -10.70 -11.84 -23.74
C SER A 507 -12.06 -11.61 -23.09
N ASP A 508 -12.71 -12.67 -22.62
CA ASP A 508 -13.92 -12.64 -21.76
C ASP A 508 -13.55 -12.60 -20.27
N VAL A 509 -12.26 -12.45 -19.96
CA VAL A 509 -11.73 -12.56 -18.60
C VAL A 509 -11.55 -11.17 -18.01
N LYS A 510 -12.14 -10.96 -16.84
CA LYS A 510 -12.02 -9.74 -16.05
C LYS A 510 -11.79 -10.09 -14.58
N THR A 511 -10.98 -9.30 -13.90
CA THR A 511 -10.92 -9.28 -12.44
C THR A 511 -11.77 -8.12 -11.97
N THR A 512 -12.72 -8.36 -11.07
CA THR A 512 -13.61 -7.34 -10.51
C THR A 512 -13.59 -7.40 -8.98
N TYR A 513 -13.52 -6.23 -8.36
CA TYR A 513 -13.56 -6.04 -6.92
C TYR A 513 -14.70 -5.07 -6.57
N MET A 514 -15.32 -5.29 -5.42
CA MET A 514 -16.11 -4.28 -4.72
C MET A 514 -15.49 -4.02 -3.35
N PHE A 515 -15.37 -2.75 -2.97
CA PHE A 515 -14.76 -2.34 -1.72
C PHE A 515 -15.51 -1.20 -1.03
N THR A 516 -15.24 -1.01 0.26
CA THR A 516 -15.83 0.08 1.06
C THR A 516 -14.88 0.57 2.14
N TYR A 517 -14.92 1.88 2.39
CA TYR A 517 -14.21 2.54 3.48
C TYR A 517 -15.13 2.70 4.70
N MET A 518 -14.72 2.20 5.85
CA MET A 518 -15.51 2.27 7.08
C MET A 518 -14.63 2.36 8.34
N ASP A 519 -15.26 2.60 9.49
CA ASP A 519 -14.66 2.37 10.80
C ASP A 519 -14.65 0.87 11.16
N ALA A 520 -14.03 0.52 12.29
CA ALA A 520 -14.03 -0.83 12.85
C ALA A 520 -15.06 -0.97 13.98
N ASP A 521 -16.27 -0.42 13.82
CA ASP A 521 -17.36 -0.60 14.77
C ASP A 521 -17.86 -2.07 14.78
N GLU A 522 -18.27 -2.57 15.94
CA GLU A 522 -18.73 -3.96 16.14
C GLU A 522 -19.91 -4.34 15.22
N ASN A 523 -20.74 -3.35 14.89
CA ASN A 523 -21.95 -3.51 14.10
C ASN A 523 -21.70 -3.57 12.59
N ARG A 524 -20.48 -3.28 12.11
CA ARG A 524 -20.21 -3.27 10.65
C ARG A 524 -20.43 -4.64 9.99
N PRO A 525 -20.75 -4.68 8.68
CA PRO A 525 -20.94 -5.92 7.93
C PRO A 525 -19.77 -6.90 8.09
N SER A 526 -20.08 -8.20 8.02
CA SER A 526 -19.08 -9.25 7.81
C SER A 526 -18.53 -9.19 6.38
N LEU A 527 -17.43 -9.88 6.08
CA LEU A 527 -16.96 -10.04 4.71
C LEU A 527 -17.96 -10.85 3.86
N LEU A 528 -18.73 -11.75 4.48
CA LEU A 528 -19.82 -12.48 3.85
C LEU A 528 -21.00 -11.56 3.48
N ASP A 529 -21.40 -10.64 4.37
CA ASP A 529 -22.43 -9.62 4.09
C ASP A 529 -22.04 -8.77 2.85
N LEU A 530 -20.74 -8.48 2.70
CA LEU A 530 -20.19 -7.70 1.57
C LEU A 530 -20.11 -8.55 0.28
N PHE A 531 -19.79 -9.85 0.39
CA PHE A 531 -19.78 -10.73 -0.77
C PHE A 531 -21.18 -10.98 -1.35
N GLU A 532 -22.19 -11.19 -0.51
CA GLU A 532 -23.56 -11.34 -1.02
C GLU A 532 -24.03 -10.03 -1.68
N ASP A 533 -23.65 -8.85 -1.17
CA ASP A 533 -23.87 -7.58 -1.88
C ASP A 533 -23.13 -7.54 -3.23
N TYR A 534 -21.85 -7.95 -3.29
CA TYR A 534 -21.06 -8.02 -4.52
C TYR A 534 -21.75 -8.87 -5.60
N TRP A 535 -22.20 -10.08 -5.27
CA TRP A 535 -22.90 -10.94 -6.25
C TRP A 535 -24.24 -10.35 -6.70
N ASN A 536 -25.00 -9.73 -5.81
CA ASN A 536 -26.29 -9.12 -6.16
C ASN A 536 -26.16 -7.82 -6.98
N LEU A 537 -25.09 -7.04 -6.77
CA LEU A 537 -24.87 -5.77 -7.47
C LEU A 537 -24.06 -5.92 -8.77
N LEU A 538 -23.28 -7.00 -8.93
CA LEU A 538 -22.43 -7.22 -10.12
C LEU A 538 -23.19 -7.15 -11.47
N PRO A 539 -24.42 -7.69 -11.64
CA PRO A 539 -25.21 -7.50 -12.86
C PRO A 539 -25.57 -6.04 -13.17
N THR A 540 -25.72 -5.20 -12.14
CA THR A 540 -25.96 -3.75 -12.33
C THR A 540 -24.68 -3.03 -12.78
N TYR A 541 -23.51 -3.49 -12.32
CA TYR A 541 -22.22 -2.92 -12.67
C TYR A 541 -21.64 -3.43 -14.00
N GLN A 542 -21.90 -4.70 -14.34
CA GLN A 542 -21.41 -5.37 -15.53
C GLN A 542 -22.63 -5.97 -16.28
N PRO A 543 -23.39 -5.15 -17.03
CA PRO A 543 -24.69 -5.52 -17.60
C PRO A 543 -24.63 -6.55 -18.75
N SER A 544 -23.46 -7.15 -19.00
CA SER A 544 -23.31 -8.36 -19.82
C SER A 544 -23.53 -9.66 -19.02
N ILE A 545 -23.77 -9.58 -17.71
CA ILE A 545 -24.14 -10.68 -16.82
C ILE A 545 -25.61 -10.53 -16.41
N GLU A 546 -26.42 -11.57 -16.55
CA GLU A 546 -27.77 -11.60 -15.99
C GLU A 546 -27.79 -12.30 -14.62
N ASN A 547 -27.00 -13.38 -14.47
CA ASN A 547 -26.88 -14.17 -13.25
C ASN A 547 -25.42 -14.65 -13.05
N PRO A 548 -24.67 -14.08 -12.10
CA PRO A 548 -23.28 -14.47 -11.86
C PRO A 548 -23.11 -15.97 -11.61
N GLU A 549 -24.10 -16.66 -11.03
CA GLU A 549 -24.00 -18.08 -10.71
C GLU A 549 -23.99 -19.01 -11.93
N THR A 550 -24.53 -18.58 -13.07
CA THR A 550 -24.59 -19.36 -14.33
C THR A 550 -23.65 -18.83 -15.39
N ASP A 551 -23.34 -17.54 -15.36
CA ASP A 551 -22.74 -16.83 -16.49
C ASP A 551 -21.21 -16.74 -16.35
N LEU A 552 -20.68 -16.83 -15.11
CA LEU A 552 -19.25 -16.67 -14.82
C LEU A 552 -18.48 -17.99 -14.68
N ASP A 553 -17.38 -18.08 -15.41
CA ASP A 553 -16.29 -19.06 -15.20
C ASP A 553 -15.42 -18.57 -14.03
N ILE A 554 -15.83 -18.83 -12.78
CA ILE A 554 -15.11 -18.38 -11.58
C ILE A 554 -13.75 -19.08 -11.46
N ARG A 555 -12.67 -18.35 -11.76
CA ARG A 555 -11.29 -18.86 -11.65
C ARG A 555 -10.69 -18.63 -10.26
N ARG A 556 -11.13 -17.56 -9.59
CA ARG A 556 -10.62 -17.14 -8.27
C ARG A 556 -11.63 -16.25 -7.56
N ILE A 557 -11.76 -16.43 -6.25
CA ILE A 557 -12.45 -15.49 -5.35
C ILE A 557 -11.39 -14.75 -4.53
N LEU A 558 -11.62 -13.45 -4.29
CA LEU A 558 -10.64 -12.49 -3.80
C LEU A 558 -11.23 -11.73 -2.61
N PHE A 559 -10.51 -11.65 -1.50
CA PHE A 559 -10.97 -10.97 -0.29
C PHE A 559 -9.81 -10.47 0.57
N ALA A 560 -9.99 -9.31 1.20
CA ALA A 560 -9.08 -8.78 2.21
C ALA A 560 -9.78 -7.71 3.06
N PHE A 561 -9.17 -7.39 4.20
CA PHE A 561 -9.43 -6.14 4.90
C PHE A 561 -8.11 -5.48 5.27
N PHE A 562 -8.03 -4.16 5.10
CA PHE A 562 -6.83 -3.36 5.28
C PHE A 562 -7.07 -2.30 6.36
N PRO A 563 -6.55 -2.48 7.59
CA PRO A 563 -6.60 -1.44 8.60
C PRO A 563 -5.63 -0.30 8.26
N THR A 564 -6.14 0.94 8.28
CA THR A 564 -5.34 2.17 8.24
C THR A 564 -5.13 2.75 9.64
N TYR A 565 -3.98 3.38 9.83
CA TYR A 565 -3.61 4.08 11.06
C TYR A 565 -3.08 5.46 10.68
N ARG A 566 -3.61 6.53 11.28
CA ARG A 566 -3.21 7.92 11.01
C ARG A 566 -1.76 8.20 11.36
N ASP A 567 -1.27 7.55 12.42
CA ASP A 567 0.15 7.57 12.81
C ASP A 567 0.94 6.62 11.89
N SER A 568 1.08 7.02 10.63
CA SER A 568 1.88 6.35 9.60
C SER A 568 2.57 7.39 8.67
N PRO A 569 3.76 7.12 8.11
CA PRO A 569 4.56 5.90 8.26
C PRO A 569 5.04 5.67 9.70
N LEU A 570 5.09 4.40 10.11
CA LEU A 570 5.36 3.99 11.47
C LEU A 570 6.80 4.30 11.88
N LYS A 571 6.97 5.12 12.92
CA LYS A 571 8.30 5.51 13.42
C LYS A 571 8.95 4.37 14.22
N PRO A 572 10.23 4.03 14.00
CA PRO A 572 10.91 2.96 14.73
C PRO A 572 10.96 3.22 16.25
N GLU A 573 10.42 2.29 17.03
CA GLU A 573 10.59 2.27 18.49
C GLU A 573 11.90 1.59 18.93
N PHE A 574 12.54 0.86 18.03
CA PHE A 574 13.73 0.02 18.26
C PHE A 574 14.85 0.43 17.30
N SER A 575 16.09 0.47 17.79
CA SER A 575 17.27 0.60 16.93
C SER A 575 17.46 -0.67 16.09
N ARG A 576 18.20 -0.58 14.98
CA ARG A 576 18.56 -1.71 14.11
C ARG A 576 17.36 -2.53 13.59
N VAL A 577 16.16 -1.93 13.57
CA VAL A 577 14.92 -2.46 12.98
C VAL A 577 14.18 -1.32 12.28
N LEU A 578 13.80 -1.50 11.01
CA LEU A 578 13.03 -0.53 10.24
C LEU A 578 11.92 -1.23 9.45
N ALA A 579 10.67 -0.77 9.57
CA ALA A 579 9.58 -1.23 8.73
C ALA A 579 9.54 -0.49 7.40
N VAL A 580 9.22 -1.20 6.31
CA VAL A 580 9.05 -0.64 4.96
C VAL A 580 7.86 -1.28 4.24
N GLY A 581 7.32 -0.59 3.23
CA GLY A 581 6.10 -1.00 2.52
C GLY A 581 4.90 -1.15 3.47
N ASP A 582 4.04 -2.13 3.20
CA ASP A 582 2.84 -2.46 3.96
C ASP A 582 3.03 -2.56 5.48
N ALA A 583 4.21 -2.98 5.96
CA ALA A 583 4.51 -3.08 7.38
C ALA A 583 4.69 -1.72 8.06
N SER A 584 5.09 -0.67 7.33
CA SER A 584 5.22 0.69 7.86
C SER A 584 3.96 1.54 7.70
N GLY A 585 3.02 1.16 6.83
CA GLY A 585 1.82 1.96 6.54
C GLY A 585 2.11 3.18 5.64
N ILE A 586 3.13 3.08 4.78
CA ILE A 586 3.50 4.14 3.82
C ILE A 586 2.66 4.14 2.53
N GLN A 587 2.00 3.01 2.24
CA GLN A 587 1.06 2.87 1.13
C GLN A 587 -0.14 3.81 1.30
N SER A 588 -0.72 4.22 0.17
CA SER A 588 -1.88 5.12 0.16
C SER A 588 -3.08 4.54 0.93
N PRO A 589 -3.79 5.34 1.74
CA PRO A 589 -5.04 4.93 2.37
C PRO A 589 -6.21 4.87 1.38
N LEU A 590 -5.96 5.12 0.08
CA LEU A 590 -6.94 5.05 -1.01
C LEU A 590 -6.76 3.73 -1.77
N SER A 591 -5.69 3.59 -2.56
CA SER A 591 -5.44 2.39 -3.39
C SER A 591 -4.97 1.15 -2.61
N PHE A 592 -4.36 1.33 -1.43
CA PHE A 592 -3.58 0.30 -0.74
C PHE A 592 -2.48 -0.36 -1.62
N GLY A 593 -2.06 0.30 -2.71
CA GLY A 593 -1.17 -0.23 -3.74
C GLY A 593 0.28 -0.41 -3.30
N GLY A 594 0.57 -1.42 -2.48
CA GLY A 594 1.89 -1.68 -1.91
C GLY A 594 3.01 -1.85 -2.95
N PHE A 595 2.71 -2.32 -4.16
CA PHE A 595 3.71 -2.46 -5.24
C PHE A 595 4.04 -1.12 -5.93
N GLY A 596 3.05 -0.31 -6.30
CA GLY A 596 3.29 1.05 -6.82
C GLY A 596 3.90 1.99 -5.77
N ALA A 597 3.55 1.81 -4.50
CA ALA A 597 4.21 2.49 -3.39
C ALA A 597 5.68 2.04 -3.21
N LEU A 598 6.01 0.78 -3.53
CA LEU A 598 7.38 0.26 -3.51
C LEU A 598 8.22 0.84 -4.67
N THR A 599 7.74 0.77 -5.91
CA THR A 599 8.48 1.24 -7.10
C THR A 599 8.87 2.71 -6.98
N ARG A 600 7.89 3.58 -6.66
CA ARG A 600 8.08 5.03 -6.43
C ARG A 600 9.00 5.38 -5.25
N HIS A 601 9.30 4.42 -4.37
CA HIS A 601 10.11 4.65 -3.16
C HIS A 601 11.44 3.91 -3.12
N LEU A 602 11.68 2.94 -4.00
CA LEU A 602 12.79 2.01 -3.84
C LEU A 602 14.17 2.69 -3.80
N ASP A 603 14.42 3.68 -4.66
CA ASP A 603 15.69 4.42 -4.62
C ASP A 603 15.83 5.31 -3.38
N ARG A 604 14.77 6.04 -3.02
CA ARG A 604 14.76 6.95 -1.87
C ARG A 604 14.97 6.18 -0.56
N ILE A 605 14.17 5.13 -0.32
CA ILE A 605 14.24 4.34 0.91
C ILE A 605 15.47 3.42 0.90
N GLY A 606 15.74 2.72 -0.20
CA GLY A 606 16.89 1.83 -0.32
C GLY A 606 18.23 2.59 -0.24
N GLY A 607 18.33 3.75 -0.90
CA GLY A 607 19.51 4.61 -0.86
C GLY A 607 19.75 5.21 0.53
N ALA A 608 18.69 5.63 1.21
CA ALA A 608 18.75 6.07 2.60
C ALA A 608 19.16 4.94 3.56
N ILE A 609 18.68 3.71 3.35
CA ILE A 609 19.11 2.53 4.12
C ILE A 609 20.59 2.22 3.86
N SER A 610 21.06 2.29 2.61
CA SER A 610 22.47 2.13 2.26
C SER A 610 23.35 3.13 3.01
N GLU A 611 23.01 4.42 2.93
CA GLU A 611 23.75 5.49 3.60
C GLU A 611 23.73 5.34 5.14
N ALA A 612 22.65 4.79 5.71
CA ALA A 612 22.57 4.49 7.14
C ALA A 612 23.50 3.32 7.54
N LEU A 613 23.55 2.25 6.73
CA LEU A 613 24.43 1.08 6.93
C LEU A 613 25.91 1.44 6.79
N GLU A 614 26.25 2.29 5.81
CA GLU A 614 27.61 2.78 5.55
C GLU A 614 28.19 3.60 6.71
N ASN A 615 27.35 4.24 7.50
CA ASN A 615 27.73 5.19 8.56
C ASN A 615 27.29 4.75 9.98
N ASP A 616 26.80 3.51 10.14
CA ASP A 616 26.15 2.96 11.34
C ASP A 616 25.08 3.88 11.99
N LEU A 617 24.34 4.61 11.16
CA LEU A 617 23.23 5.50 11.57
C LEU A 617 21.95 4.68 11.81
N LEU A 618 22.09 3.60 12.55
CA LEU A 618 21.09 2.55 12.76
C LEU A 618 20.41 2.66 14.14
N HIS A 619 20.63 3.76 14.86
CA HIS A 619 19.79 4.14 16.01
C HIS A 619 18.41 4.58 15.52
N LYS A 620 17.36 4.29 16.31
CA LYS A 620 15.98 4.56 15.92
C LYS A 620 15.68 6.01 15.52
N ASP A 621 16.32 6.97 16.16
CA ASP A 621 16.17 8.40 15.87
C ASP A 621 16.65 8.80 14.47
N ASP A 622 17.59 8.05 13.89
CA ASP A 622 18.12 8.29 12.55
C ASP A 622 17.39 7.43 11.51
N LEU A 623 17.06 6.17 11.83
CA LEU A 623 16.17 5.33 11.02
C LEU A 623 14.79 5.98 10.83
N GLY A 624 14.26 6.65 11.86
CA GLY A 624 12.99 7.39 11.82
C GLY A 624 12.98 8.63 10.93
N LEU A 625 14.11 8.98 10.30
CA LEU A 625 14.19 10.03 9.28
C LEU A 625 13.98 9.48 7.86
N ILE A 626 14.15 8.17 7.66
CA ILE A 626 14.04 7.53 6.34
C ILE A 626 12.60 7.60 5.82
N ASN A 627 11.61 7.54 6.72
CA ASN A 627 10.19 7.75 6.43
C ASN A 627 9.56 8.70 7.47
N ASP A 628 10.13 9.89 7.64
CA ASP A 628 9.49 10.95 8.45
C ASP A 628 8.20 11.48 7.76
N TYR A 629 7.42 12.23 8.54
CA TYR A 629 6.12 12.81 8.20
C TYR A 629 5.95 13.27 6.74
N GLN A 630 4.94 12.69 6.08
CA GLN A 630 4.59 12.93 4.68
C GLN A 630 3.24 13.69 4.63
N PRO A 631 3.24 15.04 4.49
CA PRO A 631 2.00 15.81 4.53
C PRO A 631 1.04 15.53 3.37
N ASN A 632 1.52 15.09 2.21
CA ASN A 632 0.69 14.57 1.11
C ASN A 632 -0.06 13.29 1.48
N LEU A 633 0.61 12.29 2.07
CA LEU A 633 -0.03 11.06 2.56
C LEU A 633 -1.04 11.36 3.68
N SER A 634 -0.69 12.28 4.58
CA SER A 634 -1.61 12.77 5.64
C SER A 634 -2.81 13.55 5.06
N ALA A 635 -2.63 14.23 3.93
CA ALA A 635 -3.72 14.89 3.23
C ALA A 635 -4.67 13.89 2.53
N ALA A 636 -4.12 12.78 1.99
CA ALA A 636 -4.90 11.73 1.35
C ALA A 636 -5.90 11.03 2.29
N TRP A 637 -5.58 10.92 3.59
CA TRP A 637 -6.50 10.36 4.60
C TRP A 637 -7.85 11.09 4.69
N MET A 638 -7.91 12.38 4.32
CA MET A 638 -9.17 13.12 4.24
C MET A 638 -10.10 12.58 3.15
N PHE A 639 -9.57 12.13 2.01
CA PHE A 639 -10.39 11.50 0.96
C PHE A 639 -10.94 10.16 1.45
N GLN A 640 -10.11 9.30 2.08
CA GLN A 640 -10.57 8.04 2.69
C GLN A 640 -11.76 8.30 3.63
N LYS A 641 -11.64 9.32 4.49
CA LYS A 641 -12.66 9.69 5.46
C LYS A 641 -13.92 10.32 4.83
N ALA A 642 -13.77 11.16 3.81
CA ALA A 642 -14.91 11.77 3.11
C ALA A 642 -15.68 10.77 2.23
N MET A 643 -15.03 9.67 1.81
CA MET A 643 -15.65 8.51 1.15
C MET A 643 -16.27 7.49 2.12
N SER A 644 -16.28 7.78 3.43
CA SER A 644 -16.83 6.91 4.48
C SER A 644 -17.94 7.63 5.27
N VAL A 645 -18.90 6.86 5.80
CA VAL A 645 -19.92 7.36 6.74
C VAL A 645 -19.67 6.68 8.08
N LYS A 646 -19.65 7.41 9.21
CA LYS A 646 -19.42 6.79 10.53
C LYS A 646 -20.66 6.04 11.01
N MET A 647 -20.47 5.08 11.91
CA MET A 647 -21.59 4.34 12.48
C MET A 647 -22.60 5.28 13.17
N GLY A 648 -23.87 5.19 12.76
CA GLY A 648 -24.97 5.99 13.30
C GLY A 648 -25.12 7.40 12.71
N GLU A 649 -24.29 7.84 11.75
CA GLU A 649 -24.49 9.10 11.04
C GLU A 649 -25.47 8.96 9.88
N ASN A 650 -26.35 9.95 9.71
CA ASN A 650 -27.26 10.04 8.57
C ASN A 650 -26.80 11.19 7.66
N VAL A 651 -26.50 10.86 6.40
CA VAL A 651 -25.97 11.77 5.38
C VAL A 651 -26.84 11.73 4.12
N ASP A 652 -26.72 12.74 3.27
CA ASP A 652 -27.32 12.71 1.93
C ASP A 652 -26.80 11.47 1.16
N PRO A 653 -27.66 10.55 0.68
CA PRO A 653 -27.23 9.36 -0.03
C PRO A 653 -26.39 9.65 -1.28
N LYS A 654 -26.54 10.83 -1.89
CA LYS A 654 -25.74 11.26 -3.04
C LYS A 654 -24.37 11.85 -2.66
N PHE A 655 -24.10 12.09 -1.37
CA PHE A 655 -22.96 12.91 -0.92
C PHE A 655 -21.61 12.46 -1.50
N VAL A 656 -21.27 11.17 -1.39
CA VAL A 656 -19.96 10.68 -1.84
C VAL A 656 -19.83 10.70 -3.36
N ASN A 657 -20.89 10.32 -4.09
CA ASN A 657 -20.90 10.39 -5.56
C ASN A 657 -20.77 11.84 -6.04
N ARG A 658 -21.50 12.78 -5.43
CA ARG A 658 -21.42 14.22 -5.73
C ARG A 658 -20.03 14.79 -5.45
N LEU A 659 -19.47 14.50 -4.27
CA LEU A 659 -18.11 14.84 -3.86
C LEU A 659 -17.07 14.43 -4.92
N LEU A 660 -17.12 13.15 -5.33
CA LEU A 660 -16.12 12.60 -6.22
C LEU A 660 -16.34 13.02 -7.68
N ALA A 661 -17.60 13.01 -8.16
CA ALA A 661 -17.95 13.50 -9.49
C ALA A 661 -17.46 14.93 -9.70
N THR A 662 -17.84 15.88 -8.82
CA THR A 662 -17.42 17.28 -8.94
C THR A 662 -15.90 17.46 -8.87
N ASN A 663 -15.21 16.71 -7.99
CA ASN A 663 -13.75 16.81 -7.91
C ASN A 663 -13.03 16.21 -9.13
N PHE A 664 -13.52 15.09 -9.68
CA PHE A 664 -12.94 14.47 -10.87
C PHE A 664 -13.24 15.24 -12.15
N GLU A 665 -14.45 15.79 -12.31
CA GLU A 665 -14.82 16.71 -13.39
C GLU A 665 -13.86 17.91 -13.45
N VAL A 666 -13.61 18.55 -12.30
CA VAL A 666 -12.63 19.65 -12.17
C VAL A 666 -11.18 19.18 -12.43
N MET A 667 -10.81 17.95 -12.04
CA MET A 667 -9.46 17.43 -12.29
C MET A 667 -9.19 17.06 -13.74
N ASP A 668 -10.22 16.64 -14.48
CA ASP A 668 -10.13 16.33 -15.91
C ASP A 668 -10.01 17.63 -16.74
N ASP A 669 -10.79 18.67 -16.37
CA ASP A 669 -10.61 20.05 -16.85
C ASP A 669 -9.21 20.62 -16.56
N MET A 670 -8.58 20.19 -15.46
CA MET A 670 -7.18 20.51 -15.12
C MET A 670 -6.14 19.61 -15.84
N GLY A 671 -6.60 18.62 -16.62
CA GLY A 671 -5.82 17.82 -17.55
C GLY A 671 -4.87 16.77 -16.95
N PRO A 672 -4.16 16.00 -17.82
CA PRO A 672 -3.35 14.85 -17.42
C PRO A 672 -2.27 15.13 -16.37
N LYS A 673 -1.75 16.37 -16.32
CA LYS A 673 -0.76 16.80 -15.31
C LYS A 673 -1.33 16.87 -13.88
N THR A 674 -2.65 16.83 -13.74
CA THR A 674 -3.37 16.73 -12.47
C THR A 674 -3.91 15.32 -12.25
N MET A 675 -4.54 14.73 -13.28
CA MET A 675 -5.21 13.44 -13.17
C MET A 675 -4.25 12.25 -12.99
N ARG A 676 -3.18 12.13 -13.81
CA ARG A 676 -2.25 10.98 -13.73
C ARG A 676 -1.54 10.86 -12.37
N PRO A 677 -0.92 11.94 -11.82
CA PRO A 677 -0.26 11.85 -10.52
C PRO A 677 -1.21 11.44 -9.39
N PHE A 678 -2.46 11.94 -9.41
CA PHE A 678 -3.43 11.63 -8.37
C PHE A 678 -3.87 10.16 -8.39
N LEU A 679 -4.16 9.61 -9.58
CA LEU A 679 -4.54 8.20 -9.74
C LEU A 679 -3.37 7.23 -9.49
N GLN A 680 -2.13 7.71 -9.45
CA GLN A 680 -0.94 6.98 -8.97
C GLN A 680 -0.55 7.33 -7.52
N ASP A 681 -1.51 7.84 -6.72
CA ASP A 681 -1.40 8.26 -5.32
C ASP A 681 -0.41 9.40 -5.00
N VAL A 682 0.18 10.06 -6.01
CA VAL A 682 1.06 11.21 -5.78
C VAL A 682 0.22 12.48 -5.71
N VAL A 683 -0.41 12.69 -4.53
CA VAL A 683 -1.19 13.89 -4.22
C VAL A 683 -0.28 15.12 -4.18
N ARG A 684 -0.23 15.86 -5.30
CA ARG A 684 0.55 17.09 -5.46
C ARG A 684 -0.16 18.30 -4.84
N PHE A 685 0.61 19.26 -4.33
CA PHE A 685 0.06 20.51 -3.78
C PHE A 685 -0.69 21.38 -4.82
N ASP A 686 -0.16 21.47 -6.04
CA ASP A 686 -0.76 22.26 -7.12
C ASP A 686 -2.09 21.65 -7.61
N GLY A 687 -2.09 20.34 -7.90
CA GLY A 687 -3.31 19.60 -8.23
C GLY A 687 -4.38 19.66 -7.14
N LEU A 688 -4.01 19.37 -5.89
CA LEU A 688 -4.93 19.35 -4.74
C LEU A 688 -5.60 20.72 -4.49
N VAL A 689 -4.82 21.81 -4.48
CA VAL A 689 -5.38 23.15 -4.24
C VAL A 689 -6.25 23.60 -5.42
N GLY A 690 -5.89 23.23 -6.65
CA GLY A 690 -6.70 23.51 -7.83
C GLY A 690 -8.04 22.76 -7.82
N SER A 691 -8.04 21.44 -7.58
CA SER A 691 -9.28 20.64 -7.61
C SER A 691 -10.26 21.06 -6.53
N LEU A 692 -9.77 21.34 -5.32
CA LEU A 692 -10.57 21.88 -4.22
C LEU A 692 -11.14 23.26 -4.56
N ALA A 693 -10.33 24.17 -5.11
CA ALA A 693 -10.78 25.52 -5.45
C ALA A 693 -11.84 25.50 -6.56
N GLY A 694 -11.68 24.66 -7.60
CA GLY A 694 -12.70 24.46 -8.62
C GLY A 694 -13.96 23.80 -8.06
N SER A 695 -13.82 22.78 -7.20
CA SER A 695 -14.96 22.09 -6.57
C SER A 695 -15.81 23.04 -5.71
N PHE A 696 -15.20 23.95 -4.95
CA PHE A 696 -15.95 24.97 -4.17
C PHE A 696 -16.57 26.08 -5.04
N LEU A 697 -16.15 26.25 -6.30
CA LEU A 697 -16.76 27.16 -7.26
C LEU A 697 -17.92 26.50 -8.02
N ALA A 698 -17.78 25.22 -8.38
CA ALA A 698 -18.83 24.40 -8.97
C ALA A 698 -19.95 24.11 -7.96
N ASP A 699 -19.60 23.74 -6.73
CA ASP A 699 -20.54 23.49 -5.63
C ASP A 699 -20.22 24.31 -4.36
N PRO A 700 -20.82 25.51 -4.20
CA PRO A 700 -20.70 26.29 -2.97
C PRO A 700 -21.32 25.66 -1.72
N THR A 701 -22.15 24.62 -1.85
CA THR A 701 -22.82 23.93 -0.71
C THR A 701 -22.00 22.76 -0.15
N PHE A 702 -20.95 22.36 -0.88
CA PHE A 702 -20.01 21.29 -0.56
C PHE A 702 -19.28 21.48 0.78
N MET A 703 -18.76 22.68 1.08
CA MET A 703 -18.00 22.96 2.31
C MET A 703 -18.83 22.70 3.61
N PRO A 704 -20.07 23.20 3.76
CA PRO A 704 -20.97 22.79 4.84
C PRO A 704 -21.14 21.28 5.00
N GLN A 705 -21.27 20.52 3.89
CA GLN A 705 -21.45 19.07 3.94
C GLN A 705 -20.16 18.36 4.40
N ILE A 706 -18.98 18.75 3.90
CA ILE A 706 -17.68 18.25 4.40
C ILE A 706 -17.53 18.51 5.91
N VAL A 707 -17.87 19.71 6.38
CA VAL A 707 -17.79 20.05 7.81
C VAL A 707 -18.73 19.18 8.67
N ALA A 708 -19.91 18.85 8.16
CA ALA A 708 -20.86 17.94 8.82
C ALA A 708 -20.35 16.49 8.85
N THR A 709 -19.92 15.94 7.72
CA THR A 709 -19.51 14.53 7.58
C THR A 709 -18.15 14.26 8.24
N VAL A 710 -17.15 15.13 8.07
CA VAL A 710 -15.78 14.89 8.56
C VAL A 710 -15.59 15.39 10.00
N GLY A 711 -16.23 16.52 10.34
CA GLY A 711 -16.09 17.24 11.60
C GLY A 711 -15.00 18.32 11.59
N LEU A 712 -15.33 19.51 12.09
CA LEU A 712 -14.44 20.69 12.09
C LEU A 712 -13.03 20.46 12.66
N PRO A 713 -12.81 19.72 13.78
CA PRO A 713 -11.46 19.51 14.32
C PRO A 713 -10.53 18.77 13.35
N GLU A 714 -11.09 17.89 12.51
CA GLU A 714 -10.36 17.03 11.59
C GLU A 714 -10.05 17.80 10.29
N LEU A 715 -10.99 18.63 9.82
CA LEU A 715 -10.75 19.60 8.75
C LEU A 715 -9.61 20.57 9.12
N VAL A 716 -9.57 21.06 10.37
CA VAL A 716 -8.50 21.96 10.84
C VAL A 716 -7.13 21.27 10.86
N LYS A 717 -7.04 20.01 11.29
CA LYS A 717 -5.79 19.21 11.19
C LYS A 717 -5.33 19.09 9.74
N TRP A 718 -6.25 18.76 8.83
CA TRP A 718 -5.96 18.58 7.42
C TRP A 718 -5.56 19.86 6.69
N LEU A 719 -6.16 21.01 7.01
CA LEU A 719 -5.66 22.31 6.55
C LEU A 719 -4.21 22.56 7.01
N GLY A 720 -3.82 22.00 8.16
CA GLY A 720 -2.43 21.92 8.61
C GLY A 720 -1.55 21.01 7.73
N HIS A 721 -2.04 19.85 7.27
CA HIS A 721 -1.32 19.00 6.31
C HIS A 721 -1.14 19.69 4.95
N VAL A 722 -2.21 20.25 4.38
CA VAL A 722 -2.17 21.02 3.11
C VAL A 722 -1.26 22.24 3.22
N GLY A 723 -1.29 22.97 4.35
CA GLY A 723 -0.35 24.06 4.64
C GLY A 723 1.11 23.62 4.70
N ASN A 724 1.38 22.42 5.23
CA ASN A 724 2.72 21.82 5.19
C ASN A 724 3.12 21.42 3.75
N MET A 725 2.23 20.85 2.93
CA MET A 725 2.53 20.55 1.52
C MET A 725 2.95 21.82 0.75
N GLY A 726 2.26 22.94 0.97
CA GLY A 726 2.61 24.24 0.37
C GLY A 726 3.94 24.79 0.86
N LEU A 727 4.21 24.70 2.17
CA LEU A 727 5.52 25.03 2.74
C LEU A 727 6.64 24.16 2.15
N TYR A 728 6.40 22.85 2.00
CA TYR A 728 7.38 21.89 1.50
C TYR A 728 7.66 22.12 0.01
N SER A 729 6.62 22.45 -0.78
CA SER A 729 6.77 22.89 -2.19
C SER A 729 7.67 24.13 -2.34
N ILE A 730 7.60 25.06 -1.38
CA ILE A 730 8.42 26.28 -1.37
C ILE A 730 9.85 25.96 -0.92
N LEU A 731 10.02 25.15 0.13
CA LEU A 731 11.34 24.76 0.64
C LEU A 731 12.11 23.91 -0.37
N ASP A 732 11.47 22.96 -1.02
CA ASP A 732 12.03 22.18 -2.13
C ASP A 732 12.49 23.11 -3.27
N LYS A 733 11.58 23.87 -3.88
CA LYS A 733 11.88 24.69 -5.06
C LYS A 733 12.82 25.88 -4.80
N ALA A 734 12.87 26.44 -3.58
CA ALA A 734 13.60 27.67 -3.29
C ALA A 734 14.74 27.55 -2.28
N ALA A 735 14.78 26.52 -1.43
CA ALA A 735 15.82 26.32 -0.43
C ALA A 735 16.69 25.08 -0.70
N ALA A 736 16.11 23.97 -1.17
CA ALA A 736 16.84 22.72 -1.35
C ALA A 736 18.09 22.85 -2.24
N PRO A 737 18.10 23.49 -3.43
CA PRO A 737 19.29 23.56 -4.28
C PRO A 737 20.49 24.23 -3.62
N PHE A 738 20.25 25.23 -2.76
CA PHE A 738 21.31 25.93 -2.01
C PHE A 738 21.81 25.14 -0.81
N ILE A 739 20.92 24.36 -0.17
CA ILE A 739 21.25 23.51 0.98
C ILE A 739 21.98 22.24 0.50
N GLU A 740 21.48 21.59 -0.55
CA GLU A 740 22.10 20.46 -1.23
C GLU A 740 23.54 20.78 -1.65
N THR A 741 23.75 21.88 -2.37
CA THR A 741 25.10 22.38 -2.73
C THR A 741 26.04 22.49 -1.50
N TYR A 742 25.53 22.86 -0.32
CA TYR A 742 26.32 22.94 0.91
C TYR A 742 26.54 21.57 1.58
N VAL A 743 25.52 20.70 1.58
CA VAL A 743 25.51 19.35 2.15
C VAL A 743 26.39 18.38 1.34
N GLU A 744 26.47 18.59 0.03
CA GLU A 744 27.38 17.86 -0.86
C GLU A 744 28.83 18.34 -0.74
N SER A 745 29.04 19.64 -0.50
CA SER A 745 30.37 20.25 -0.41
C SER A 745 31.28 19.63 0.65
N SER A 746 32.60 19.74 0.44
CA SER A 746 33.64 19.34 1.40
C SER A 746 33.60 20.08 2.76
N PHE A 747 32.67 21.02 2.98
CA PHE A 747 32.45 21.66 4.28
C PHE A 747 31.55 20.85 5.21
N MET A 748 30.67 19.98 4.68
CA MET A 748 29.80 19.11 5.48
C MET A 748 30.50 17.79 5.79
N ILE A 749 31.36 17.80 6.81
CA ILE A 749 32.26 16.67 7.15
C ILE A 749 31.56 15.61 8.02
N ASP A 750 30.58 15.99 8.85
CA ASP A 750 29.86 15.06 9.74
C ASP A 750 28.82 14.23 8.93
N PRO A 751 28.98 12.90 8.82
CA PRO A 751 28.06 12.06 8.05
C PRO A 751 26.64 12.04 8.61
N ARG A 752 26.47 12.15 9.94
CA ARG A 752 25.15 12.17 10.59
C ARG A 752 24.41 13.47 10.30
N GLN A 753 25.12 14.60 10.21
CA GLN A 753 24.52 15.86 9.73
C GLN A 753 24.21 15.81 8.24
N LYS A 754 25.10 15.22 7.41
CA LYS A 754 24.87 15.04 5.98
C LYS A 754 23.63 14.19 5.69
N PHE A 755 23.51 13.04 6.36
CA PHE A 755 22.34 12.16 6.33
C PHE A 755 21.06 12.91 6.74
N LYS A 756 21.08 13.60 7.90
CA LYS A 756 19.94 14.38 8.40
C LYS A 756 19.45 15.44 7.41
N TRP A 757 20.36 16.15 6.78
CA TRP A 757 19.99 17.13 5.75
C TRP A 757 19.41 16.46 4.51
N LYS A 758 20.02 15.39 3.98
CA LYS A 758 19.45 14.65 2.82
C LYS A 758 18.03 14.17 3.07
N ARG A 759 17.78 13.48 4.18
CA ARG A 759 16.43 13.01 4.56
C ARG A 759 15.44 14.17 4.70
N THR A 760 15.89 15.31 5.22
CA THR A 760 15.09 16.54 5.30
C THR A 760 14.72 17.09 3.90
N LEU A 761 15.68 17.17 2.97
CA LEU A 761 15.41 17.62 1.59
C LEU A 761 14.45 16.65 0.87
N GLU A 762 14.68 15.34 1.00
CA GLU A 762 13.80 14.29 0.48
C GLU A 762 12.37 14.40 1.03
N SER A 763 12.21 14.73 2.33
CA SER A 763 10.90 14.95 2.95
C SER A 763 10.16 16.14 2.35
N TRP A 764 10.85 17.20 1.93
CA TRP A 764 10.23 18.37 1.29
C TRP A 764 9.76 18.02 -0.12
N LYS A 765 10.61 17.36 -0.90
CA LYS A 765 10.29 16.91 -2.25
C LYS A 765 9.12 15.93 -2.26
N TYR A 766 9.25 14.81 -1.55
CA TYR A 766 8.19 13.79 -1.51
C TYR A 766 6.92 14.31 -0.81
N GLY A 767 7.06 14.97 0.34
CA GLY A 767 5.93 15.44 1.14
C GLY A 767 5.02 16.46 0.44
N SER A 768 5.46 17.02 -0.69
CA SER A 768 4.67 17.94 -1.53
C SER A 768 4.17 17.32 -2.85
N GLY A 769 4.53 16.07 -3.15
CA GLY A 769 4.32 15.45 -4.48
C GLY A 769 5.27 15.97 -5.57
N GLY A 770 6.37 16.61 -5.18
CA GLY A 770 7.41 17.13 -6.09
C GLY A 770 8.34 16.05 -6.66
N ASP A 771 8.11 14.79 -6.29
CA ASP A 771 8.81 13.60 -6.76
C ASP A 771 8.23 12.99 -8.06
N TYR A 772 6.97 13.27 -8.39
CA TYR A 772 6.36 12.79 -9.65
C TYR A 772 7.16 13.30 -10.87
N LYS A 773 7.69 12.37 -11.67
CA LYS A 773 8.31 12.65 -12.97
C LYS A 773 7.21 12.62 -14.02
N PHE A 774 7.06 13.71 -14.78
CA PHE A 774 6.22 13.68 -15.98
C PHE A 774 7.01 13.05 -17.13
N PRO A 775 6.35 12.28 -18.02
CA PRO A 775 6.94 11.90 -19.31
C PRO A 775 7.45 13.12 -20.08
N PRO A 776 8.46 12.97 -20.95
CA PRO A 776 8.89 14.04 -21.86
C PRO A 776 7.72 14.57 -22.69
N GLU A 777 7.68 15.87 -22.94
CA GLU A 777 6.55 16.50 -23.65
C GLU A 777 6.54 16.20 -25.17
N ASP A 778 7.58 15.55 -25.69
CA ASP A 778 7.88 15.40 -27.12
C ASP A 778 7.06 14.33 -27.87
N GLU A 779 6.25 13.49 -27.21
CA GLU A 779 5.36 12.51 -27.85
C GLU A 779 3.87 12.89 -27.77
N ALA A 780 3.52 13.91 -26.99
CA ALA A 780 2.13 14.27 -26.70
C ALA A 780 1.41 15.04 -27.82
N GLU A 781 2.11 15.55 -28.84
CA GLU A 781 1.48 16.21 -30.00
C GLU A 781 1.21 15.28 -31.20
N GLU A 782 1.91 14.14 -31.35
CA GLU A 782 1.64 13.21 -32.46
C GLU A 782 0.49 12.24 -32.14
N ILE A 783 0.48 11.64 -30.94
CA ILE A 783 -0.47 10.57 -30.55
C ILE A 783 -1.94 11.05 -30.53
N PHE A 784 -2.21 12.35 -30.37
CA PHE A 784 -3.56 12.92 -30.41
C PHE A 784 -4.05 13.30 -31.84
N THR A 785 -3.40 12.80 -32.91
CA THR A 785 -3.69 13.25 -34.30
C THR A 785 -3.93 12.17 -35.37
N GLU A 786 -3.97 10.87 -35.02
CA GLU A 786 -4.42 9.78 -35.94
C GLU A 786 -5.75 9.13 -35.50
#